data_AF-A0A9X2LXX5-F1
#
_entry.id   AF-A0A9X2LXX5-F1
#
_cell.length_a   1.000
_cell.length_b   1.000
_cell.length_c   1.000
_cell.angle_alpha   90.00
_cell.angle_beta   90.00
_cell.angle_gamma   90.00
#
_symmetry.space_group_name_H-M   'P 1'
#
loop_
_entity.id
_entity.type
_entity.pdbx_description
1 polymer ?
#
loop_
_entity_poly.entity_id
_entity_poly.type
_entity_poly.pdbx_seq_one_letter_code
_entity_poly.pdbx_strand_id
1 'polypeptide(L)'
;MRMLFEPDDEEFDAAAEMLASRVEEWAREHGEGADADAFVVQSALDYRHRGTADGRLGLWRAAHVEGVLLDWLPRTLTVLPGQPLPDGPGSLLALLRYFDAFGLADPRGDGLTALESAVSSASGEFGARMADRTRWGPAKFWAVTAAEQGVDIMNQAAMARFAERARRGEVPYDREALDAIMTRHMTAGPAQGERAEPQLPVTLPEEDVLRERAAAVPLIGQLAGLAGWAGSEGRDLTKTGRLRLADARDLVRVLDTGDPVEQVRTSAELPRVNLLFAWAKQARLIRVAKGRVYAVAKARPVLADPLALWERAFEAFFELRGPLLGGPDGYDATSMLFDVYQDVLPDILNTLYSLPYPMPWPRLRDSVHLAYRMSFTLGEAPEREQRAWLLDADHDLRHVLDLLERLGAITREQGMADPVFLDTALDEPPAGPQLPTGMPAELAQLLGSLPAVPDPSAAARAKELRAELASGPVELIRLTDLGTRAVRRRLIAQGRSAPLVGELTHAPAAGLLGVLAQEYDPEHAEAELAAWTAAHDSPGHARRLLLETVRTTPFRTRAAALLDTLATALPDGTELLRSLRGDPDLAPTALTVLTQRGALDHEDLTDTEAALMVAESLLQLLDLGGEQALLEALLVQGRAEAETAIGAALASAHPDRAGLEALRHLADGPLRAKAAQLVRQNATGTRARRSTTKKRKRRR
;
A
#
# COMPACT_ATOMS: atom_id res chain seq x y z
N MET A 1 12.46 13.28 7.14
CA MET A 1 12.45 11.81 7.05
C MET A 1 11.04 11.37 6.68
N ARG A 2 10.88 10.86 5.46
CA ARG A 2 9.63 10.23 5.00
C ARG A 2 9.58 8.79 5.56
N MET A 3 8.40 8.32 5.97
CA MET A 3 8.19 6.93 6.43
C MET A 3 7.32 6.12 5.47
N LEU A 4 6.99 6.72 4.32
CA LEU A 4 6.24 6.15 3.22
C LEU A 4 6.88 6.64 1.92
N PHE A 5 7.06 5.71 0.99
CA PHE A 5 7.66 5.93 -0.32
C PHE A 5 6.81 5.21 -1.36
N GLU A 6 6.71 5.81 -2.55
CA GLU A 6 6.11 5.16 -3.72
C GLU A 6 6.94 3.94 -4.14
N PRO A 7 6.34 2.91 -4.76
CA PRO A 7 7.02 1.65 -5.05
C PRO A 7 8.34 1.77 -5.83
N ASP A 8 8.43 2.77 -6.72
CA ASP A 8 9.57 3.04 -7.59
C ASP A 8 10.34 4.33 -7.20
N ASP A 9 10.16 4.81 -5.96
CA ASP A 9 10.84 6.02 -5.48
C ASP A 9 12.35 5.80 -5.35
N GLU A 10 13.14 6.44 -6.21
CA GLU A 10 14.61 6.32 -6.24
C GLU A 10 15.28 6.83 -4.95
N GLU A 11 14.59 7.65 -4.14
CA GLU A 11 15.13 8.17 -2.88
C GLU A 11 15.03 7.16 -1.73
N PHE A 12 14.23 6.10 -1.87
CA PHE A 12 14.01 5.13 -0.79
C PHE A 12 15.31 4.47 -0.32
N ASP A 13 16.16 4.00 -1.25
CA ASP A 13 17.37 3.26 -0.92
C ASP A 13 18.35 4.13 -0.10
N ALA A 14 18.49 5.42 -0.47
CA ALA A 14 19.32 6.37 0.27
C ALA A 14 18.75 6.68 1.67
N ALA A 15 17.43 6.83 1.78
CA ALA A 15 16.75 7.06 3.05
C ALA A 15 16.85 5.85 3.99
N ALA A 16 16.75 4.63 3.44
CA ALA A 16 16.88 3.39 4.18
C ALA A 16 18.31 3.18 4.70
N GLU A 17 19.33 3.43 3.88
CA GLU A 17 20.75 3.38 4.27
C GLU A 17 21.06 4.39 5.40
N MET A 18 20.57 5.62 5.26
CA MET A 18 20.73 6.66 6.29
C MET A 18 20.07 6.25 7.61
N LEU A 19 18.82 5.77 7.58
CA LEU A 19 18.13 5.31 8.78
C LEU A 19 18.86 4.15 9.45
N ALA A 20 19.30 3.16 8.67
CA ALA A 20 20.04 2.02 9.19
C ALA A 20 21.33 2.44 9.91
N SER A 21 22.08 3.38 9.32
CA SER A 21 23.29 3.95 9.93
C SER A 21 22.99 4.66 11.25
N ARG A 22 21.91 5.47 11.31
CA ARG A 22 21.51 6.15 12.55
C ARG A 22 21.05 5.17 13.64
N VAL A 23 20.38 4.09 13.27
CA VAL A 23 19.97 3.03 14.22
C VAL A 23 21.19 2.32 14.80
N GLU A 24 22.17 1.97 13.96
CA GLU A 24 23.43 1.37 14.42
C GLU A 24 24.19 2.31 15.37
N GLU A 25 24.29 3.60 15.01
CA GLU A 25 24.91 4.61 15.87
C GLU A 25 24.21 4.76 17.22
N TRP A 26 22.89 4.90 17.19
CA TRP A 26 22.06 5.01 18.38
C TRP A 26 22.18 3.79 19.29
N ALA A 27 22.12 2.58 18.73
CA ALA A 27 22.24 1.33 19.49
C ALA A 27 23.60 1.22 20.20
N ARG A 28 24.68 1.63 19.52
CA ARG A 28 26.04 1.64 20.07
C ARG A 28 26.17 2.59 21.27
N GLU A 29 25.53 3.75 21.20
CA GLU A 29 25.54 4.74 22.28
C GLU A 29 24.72 4.32 23.51
N HIS A 30 23.61 3.61 23.28
CA HIS A 30 22.68 3.21 24.35
C HIS A 30 23.03 1.87 25.02
N GLY A 31 24.08 1.18 24.54
CA GLY A 31 24.62 -0.03 25.17
C GLY A 31 23.68 -1.23 25.13
N GLU A 32 22.75 -1.26 24.18
CA GLU A 32 21.71 -2.29 24.07
C GLU A 32 22.24 -3.60 23.44
N GLY A 33 23.16 -4.28 24.12
CA GLY A 33 23.31 -5.75 24.10
C GLY A 33 23.71 -6.49 22.81
N ALA A 34 23.63 -5.91 21.61
CA ALA A 34 24.13 -6.45 20.37
C ALA A 34 24.42 -5.30 19.40
N ASP A 35 25.56 -5.35 18.69
CA ASP A 35 25.85 -4.41 17.61
C ASP A 35 24.74 -4.58 16.56
N ALA A 36 23.82 -3.61 16.49
CA ALA A 36 22.78 -3.62 15.47
C ALA A 36 23.46 -3.56 14.10
N ASP A 37 23.19 -4.57 13.26
CA ASP A 37 23.79 -4.65 11.94
C ASP A 37 22.99 -3.76 10.97
N ALA A 38 23.59 -2.67 10.50
CA ALA A 38 22.96 -1.74 9.58
C ALA A 38 22.41 -2.44 8.31
N PHE A 39 23.07 -3.49 7.81
CA PHE A 39 22.59 -4.23 6.64
C PHE A 39 21.32 -5.03 6.95
N VAL A 40 21.20 -5.56 8.16
CA VAL A 40 19.97 -6.24 8.63
C VAL A 40 18.85 -5.22 8.85
N VAL A 41 19.16 -4.06 9.43
CA VAL A 41 18.19 -2.97 9.60
C VAL A 41 17.66 -2.51 8.25
N GLN A 42 18.55 -2.27 7.27
CA GLN A 42 18.15 -1.93 5.90
C GLN A 42 17.26 -3.03 5.29
N SER A 43 17.62 -4.30 5.46
CA SER A 43 16.81 -5.43 4.99
C SER A 43 15.41 -5.48 5.61
N ALA A 44 15.26 -5.02 6.86
CA ALA A 44 13.95 -4.90 7.53
C ALA A 44 13.13 -3.72 6.98
N LEU A 45 13.77 -2.61 6.61
CA LEU A 45 13.13 -1.50 5.91
C LEU A 45 12.70 -1.92 4.50
N ASP A 46 13.53 -2.66 3.77
CA ASP A 46 13.19 -3.25 2.48
C ASP A 46 11.97 -4.17 2.57
N TYR A 47 11.89 -4.99 3.63
CA TYR A 47 10.72 -5.83 3.88
C TYR A 47 9.45 -4.99 3.99
N ARG A 48 9.49 -3.90 4.77
CA ARG A 48 8.31 -3.02 4.91
C ARG A 48 7.98 -2.31 3.60
N HIS A 49 8.97 -1.81 2.88
CA HIS A 49 8.75 -1.06 1.64
C HIS A 49 8.31 -1.94 0.45
N ARG A 50 8.97 -3.09 0.26
CA ARG A 50 8.85 -3.96 -0.94
C ARG A 50 8.16 -5.29 -0.65
N GLY A 51 8.19 -5.76 0.60
CA GLY A 51 7.63 -7.05 1.01
C GLY A 51 6.21 -7.00 1.56
N THR A 52 5.65 -5.80 1.77
CA THR A 52 4.29 -5.64 2.32
C THR A 52 3.44 -4.72 1.46
N ALA A 53 2.13 -4.98 1.44
CA ALA A 53 1.20 -4.27 0.56
C ALA A 53 1.07 -2.77 0.92
N ASP A 54 1.19 -2.42 2.21
CA ASP A 54 1.02 -1.05 2.68
C ASP A 54 2.29 -0.17 2.53
N GLY A 55 3.49 -0.76 2.48
CA GLY A 55 4.73 -0.02 2.25
C GLY A 55 5.26 0.84 3.39
N ARG A 56 4.64 0.79 4.57
CA ARG A 56 4.89 1.73 5.67
C ARG A 56 6.06 1.28 6.52
N LEU A 57 7.11 2.10 6.55
CA LEU A 57 8.31 1.80 7.32
C LEU A 57 8.04 1.79 8.84
N GLY A 58 7.17 2.69 9.32
CA GLY A 58 6.85 2.83 10.74
C GLY A 58 5.75 1.89 11.27
N LEU A 59 5.02 1.17 10.40
CA LEU A 59 3.90 0.32 10.81
C LEU A 59 4.34 -1.11 11.09
N TRP A 60 4.44 -1.47 12.36
CA TRP A 60 4.83 -2.81 12.79
C TRP A 60 3.74 -3.49 13.59
N ARG A 61 3.52 -4.77 13.29
CA ARG A 61 2.64 -5.69 14.02
C ARG A 61 3.42 -6.97 14.29
N ALA A 62 2.96 -7.79 15.24
CA ALA A 62 3.57 -9.09 15.51
C ALA A 62 3.72 -9.95 14.24
N ALA A 63 2.73 -9.91 13.33
CA ALA A 63 2.80 -10.59 12.04
C ALA A 63 3.91 -10.06 11.12
N HIS A 64 4.23 -8.77 11.17
CA HIS A 64 5.35 -8.18 10.42
C HIS A 64 6.70 -8.61 11.00
N VAL A 65 6.80 -8.75 12.33
CA VAL A 65 7.99 -9.26 13.02
C VAL A 65 8.26 -10.73 12.63
N GLU A 66 7.23 -11.57 12.67
CA GLU A 66 7.33 -12.95 12.20
C GLU A 66 7.66 -13.01 10.70
N GLY A 67 7.00 -12.20 9.89
CA GLY A 67 7.22 -12.12 8.45
C GLY A 67 8.66 -11.75 8.10
N VAL A 68 9.25 -10.74 8.75
CA VAL A 68 10.62 -10.33 8.46
C VAL A 68 11.64 -11.37 8.93
N LEU A 69 11.51 -11.88 10.16
CA LEU A 69 12.51 -12.78 10.77
C LEU A 69 12.42 -14.21 10.22
N LEU A 70 11.22 -14.72 9.97
CA LEU A 70 10.99 -16.14 9.70
C LEU A 70 10.68 -16.44 8.23
N ASP A 71 10.44 -15.42 7.40
CA ASP A 71 10.19 -15.57 5.96
C ASP A 71 11.09 -14.67 5.09
N TRP A 72 11.09 -13.34 5.29
CA TRP A 72 11.86 -12.42 4.44
C TRP A 72 13.38 -12.64 4.54
N LEU A 73 13.98 -12.51 5.73
CA LEU A 73 15.43 -12.67 5.90
C LEU A 73 15.90 -14.08 5.47
N PRO A 74 15.20 -15.19 5.80
CA PRO A 74 15.52 -16.50 5.24
C PRO A 74 15.56 -16.54 3.72
N ARG A 75 14.70 -15.76 3.03
CA ARG A 75 14.66 -15.69 1.56
C ARG A 75 15.73 -14.78 0.98
N THR A 76 15.97 -13.61 1.56
CA THR A 76 16.71 -12.50 0.92
C THR A 76 18.12 -12.33 1.48
N LEU A 77 18.32 -12.50 2.79
CA LEU A 77 19.59 -12.27 3.45
C LEU A 77 20.59 -13.38 3.11
N THR A 78 21.65 -13.03 2.39
CA THR A 78 22.70 -13.98 1.98
C THR A 78 23.84 -13.98 2.99
N VAL A 79 24.12 -15.13 3.59
CA VAL A 79 25.27 -15.34 4.50
C VAL A 79 26.24 -16.26 3.78
N LEU A 80 27.47 -15.79 3.55
CA LEU A 80 28.47 -16.56 2.81
C LEU A 80 29.11 -17.65 3.69
N PRO A 81 29.61 -18.75 3.08
CA PRO A 81 30.29 -19.80 3.83
C PRO A 81 31.42 -19.23 4.70
N GLY A 82 31.40 -19.57 5.99
CA GLY A 82 32.42 -19.14 6.97
C GLY A 82 32.14 -17.78 7.63
N GLN A 83 31.10 -17.06 7.24
CA GLN A 83 30.63 -15.87 7.96
C GLN A 83 29.65 -16.24 9.08
N PRO A 84 29.70 -15.56 10.24
CA PRO A 84 28.69 -15.74 11.27
C PRO A 84 27.33 -15.25 10.77
N LEU A 85 26.25 -15.88 11.24
CA LEU A 85 24.90 -15.40 11.02
C LEU A 85 24.73 -14.04 11.72
N PRO A 86 24.31 -12.97 11.02
CA PRO A 86 24.00 -11.69 11.65
C PRO A 86 22.88 -11.81 12.69
N ASP A 87 22.90 -10.96 13.72
CA ASP A 87 21.85 -10.91 14.73
C ASP A 87 20.59 -10.22 14.18
N GLY A 88 19.77 -11.00 13.47
CA GLY A 88 18.46 -10.61 12.96
C GLY A 88 17.54 -10.01 14.03
N PRO A 89 17.22 -10.77 15.09
CA PRO A 89 16.35 -10.31 16.16
C PRO A 89 16.86 -9.07 16.89
N GLY A 90 18.15 -9.02 17.24
CA GLY A 90 18.75 -7.88 17.92
C GLY A 90 18.69 -6.60 17.07
N SER A 91 19.02 -6.71 15.79
CA SER A 91 18.98 -5.56 14.86
C SER A 91 17.56 -5.04 14.62
N LEU A 92 16.57 -5.94 14.52
CA LEU A 92 15.17 -5.53 14.42
C LEU A 92 14.68 -4.86 15.71
N LEU A 93 15.08 -5.38 16.87
CA LEU A 93 14.73 -4.78 18.16
C LEU A 93 15.29 -3.35 18.30
N ALA A 94 16.54 -3.13 17.90
CA ALA A 94 17.16 -1.81 17.86
C ALA A 94 16.38 -0.84 16.95
N LEU A 95 15.97 -1.29 15.76
CA LEU A 95 15.13 -0.49 14.85
C LEU A 95 13.79 -0.09 15.50
N LEU A 96 13.10 -1.04 16.14
CA LEU A 96 11.79 -0.79 16.75
C LEU A 96 11.89 0.18 17.93
N ARG A 97 12.92 0.05 18.76
CA ARG A 97 13.18 0.98 19.87
C ARG A 97 13.59 2.36 19.38
N TYR A 98 14.39 2.42 18.32
CA TYR A 98 14.73 3.68 17.67
C TYR A 98 13.45 4.39 17.16
N PHE A 99 12.53 3.66 16.52
CA PHE A 99 11.27 4.23 16.07
C PHE A 99 10.37 4.73 17.21
N ASP A 100 10.31 4.02 18.33
CA ASP A 100 9.59 4.46 19.52
C ASP A 100 10.23 5.73 20.13
N ALA A 101 11.54 5.71 20.35
CA ALA A 101 12.29 6.80 20.97
C ALA A 101 12.19 8.13 20.21
N PHE A 102 12.11 8.08 18.88
CA PHE A 102 12.04 9.27 18.02
C PHE A 102 10.67 9.56 17.42
N GLY A 103 9.60 8.86 17.88
CA GLY A 103 8.24 9.11 17.41
C GLY A 103 8.04 8.83 15.91
N LEU A 104 8.74 7.83 15.39
CA LEU A 104 8.64 7.36 13.99
C LEU A 104 7.68 6.16 13.84
N ALA A 105 7.31 5.51 14.94
CA ALA A 105 6.34 4.43 14.93
C ALA A 105 4.94 4.92 14.49
N ASP A 106 4.29 4.13 13.64
CA ASP A 106 2.90 4.36 13.25
C ASP A 106 1.98 3.86 14.39
N PRO A 107 1.12 4.73 14.97
CA PRO A 107 0.29 4.38 16.13
C PRO A 107 -0.78 3.33 15.84
N ARG A 108 -1.02 2.96 14.57
CA ARG A 108 -1.94 1.88 14.17
C ARG A 108 -1.28 0.50 14.18
N GLY A 109 0.01 0.44 14.53
CA GLY A 109 0.76 -0.77 14.80
C GLY A 109 0.55 -1.30 16.21
N ASP A 110 1.21 -2.42 16.53
CA ASP A 110 1.29 -2.92 17.89
C ASP A 110 2.28 -2.05 18.69
N GLY A 111 2.01 -1.83 19.99
CA GLY A 111 2.92 -1.08 20.86
C GLY A 111 4.26 -1.80 21.07
N LEU A 112 5.30 -1.03 21.42
CA LEU A 112 6.68 -1.54 21.55
C LEU A 112 6.78 -2.83 22.36
N THR A 113 6.17 -2.90 23.56
CA THR A 113 6.20 -4.10 24.41
C THR A 113 5.66 -5.36 23.73
N ALA A 114 4.62 -5.23 22.91
CA ALA A 114 4.07 -6.36 22.16
C ALA A 114 5.03 -6.79 21.04
N LEU A 115 5.66 -5.83 20.37
CA LEU A 115 6.67 -6.10 19.34
C LEU A 115 7.93 -6.75 19.93
N GLU A 116 8.41 -6.31 21.09
CA GLU A 116 9.52 -6.94 21.80
C GLU A 116 9.21 -8.41 22.14
N SER A 117 7.98 -8.69 22.59
CA SER A 117 7.51 -10.06 22.85
C SER A 117 7.45 -10.89 21.56
N ALA A 118 7.03 -10.30 20.44
CA ALA A 118 7.02 -10.97 19.15
C ALA A 118 8.44 -11.31 18.67
N VAL A 119 9.39 -10.37 18.80
CA VAL A 119 10.81 -10.59 18.46
C VAL A 119 11.38 -11.72 19.32
N SER A 120 11.13 -11.69 20.63
CA SER A 120 11.58 -12.74 21.56
C SER A 120 11.04 -14.12 21.17
N SER A 121 9.75 -14.19 20.79
CA SER A 121 9.12 -15.44 20.36
C SER A 121 9.72 -15.98 19.05
N ALA A 122 9.93 -15.10 18.06
CA ALA A 122 10.52 -15.47 16.77
C ALA A 122 12.02 -15.84 16.87
N SER A 123 12.75 -15.27 17.84
CA SER A 123 14.20 -15.48 18.02
C SER A 123 14.57 -16.97 18.17
N GLY A 124 13.70 -17.77 18.82
CA GLY A 124 13.95 -19.20 19.03
C GLY A 124 13.97 -20.02 17.73
N GLU A 125 13.24 -19.60 16.70
CA GLU A 125 13.18 -20.29 15.41
C GLU A 125 14.12 -19.68 14.35
N PHE A 126 14.56 -18.43 14.54
CA PHE A 126 15.29 -17.65 13.55
C PHE A 126 16.46 -18.40 12.91
N GLY A 127 17.36 -18.96 13.72
CA GLY A 127 18.54 -19.69 13.23
C GLY A 127 18.17 -20.93 12.40
N ALA A 128 17.16 -21.68 12.83
CA ALA A 128 16.68 -22.86 12.10
C ALA A 128 16.05 -22.47 10.75
N ARG A 129 15.27 -21.38 10.71
CA ARG A 129 14.67 -20.86 9.48
C ARG A 129 15.72 -20.34 8.50
N MET A 130 16.76 -19.67 8.98
CA MET A 130 17.87 -19.20 8.14
C MET A 130 18.66 -20.35 7.51
N ALA A 131 18.81 -21.48 8.21
CA ALA A 131 19.55 -22.64 7.73
C ALA A 131 18.77 -23.53 6.74
N ASP A 132 17.43 -23.45 6.73
CA ASP A 132 16.58 -24.26 5.86
C ASP A 132 16.67 -23.81 4.39
N ARG A 133 17.44 -24.55 3.58
CA ARG A 133 17.63 -24.25 2.14
C ARG A 133 16.32 -24.22 1.37
N THR A 134 15.30 -24.99 1.77
CA THR A 134 14.01 -25.01 1.07
C THR A 134 13.29 -23.68 1.19
N ARG A 135 13.63 -22.84 2.19
CA ARG A 135 13.05 -21.51 2.45
C ARG A 135 13.75 -20.36 1.73
N TRP A 136 14.89 -20.59 1.12
CA TRP A 136 15.68 -19.52 0.51
C TRP A 136 15.02 -18.96 -0.75
N GLY A 137 15.39 -17.73 -1.13
CA GLY A 137 15.06 -17.18 -2.45
C GLY A 137 15.95 -17.79 -3.54
N PRO A 138 15.50 -17.80 -4.81
CA PRO A 138 16.29 -18.34 -5.92
C PRO A 138 17.68 -17.68 -6.05
N ALA A 139 17.75 -16.35 -5.90
CA ALA A 139 19.00 -15.61 -5.99
C ALA A 139 20.00 -16.01 -4.88
N LYS A 140 19.53 -16.06 -3.62
CA LYS A 140 20.31 -16.52 -2.46
C LYS A 140 20.81 -17.95 -2.65
N PHE A 141 19.95 -18.86 -3.09
CA PHE A 141 20.32 -20.26 -3.35
C PHE A 141 21.49 -20.36 -4.33
N TRP A 142 21.42 -19.65 -5.45
CA TRP A 142 22.50 -19.68 -6.45
C TRP A 142 23.76 -18.95 -5.99
N ALA A 143 23.64 -17.82 -5.29
CA ALA A 143 24.78 -17.10 -4.74
C ALA A 143 25.56 -17.94 -3.73
N VAL A 144 24.87 -18.56 -2.77
CA VAL A 144 25.50 -19.44 -1.77
C VAL A 144 26.10 -20.69 -2.42
N THR A 145 25.38 -21.32 -3.36
CA THR A 145 25.90 -22.49 -4.09
C THR A 145 27.17 -22.17 -4.90
N ALA A 146 27.24 -20.98 -5.49
CA ALA A 146 28.42 -20.50 -6.20
C ALA A 146 29.59 -20.28 -5.23
N ALA A 147 29.34 -19.62 -4.10
CA ALA A 147 30.33 -19.36 -3.06
C ALA A 147 30.88 -20.65 -2.42
N GLU A 148 30.01 -21.64 -2.15
CA GLU A 148 30.39 -22.98 -1.66
C GLU A 148 31.34 -23.71 -2.63
N GLN A 149 31.30 -23.35 -3.92
CA GLN A 149 32.18 -23.88 -4.97
C GLN A 149 33.38 -22.97 -5.28
N GLY A 150 33.64 -21.97 -4.43
CA GLY A 150 34.78 -21.07 -4.56
C GLY A 150 34.64 -20.01 -5.65
N VAL A 151 33.41 -19.73 -6.12
CA VAL A 151 33.14 -18.64 -7.05
C VAL A 151 33.04 -17.34 -6.27
N ASP A 152 33.81 -16.33 -6.70
CA ASP A 152 33.66 -14.97 -6.21
C ASP A 152 32.36 -14.35 -6.75
N ILE A 153 31.37 -14.21 -5.87
CA ILE A 153 30.04 -13.68 -6.21
C ILE A 153 30.05 -12.20 -6.57
N MET A 154 31.07 -11.44 -6.13
CA MET A 154 31.22 -10.03 -6.47
C MET A 154 31.79 -9.85 -7.88
N ASN A 155 32.32 -10.92 -8.48
CA ASN A 155 32.86 -10.91 -9.83
C ASN A 155 31.80 -11.34 -10.85
N GLN A 156 31.22 -10.36 -11.55
CA GLN A 156 30.18 -10.58 -12.57
C GLN A 156 30.58 -11.61 -13.64
N ALA A 157 31.84 -11.58 -14.10
CA ALA A 157 32.31 -12.53 -15.12
C ALA A 157 32.44 -13.96 -14.57
N ALA A 158 32.79 -14.11 -13.29
CA ALA A 158 32.83 -15.41 -12.62
C ALA A 158 31.40 -15.98 -12.44
N MET A 159 30.46 -15.13 -12.02
CA MET A 159 29.05 -15.51 -11.90
C MET A 159 28.40 -15.87 -13.24
N ALA A 160 28.70 -15.14 -14.32
CA ALA A 160 28.20 -15.47 -15.65
C ALA A 160 28.69 -16.84 -16.14
N ARG A 161 29.97 -17.17 -15.88
CA ARG A 161 30.54 -18.50 -16.19
C ARG A 161 29.88 -19.60 -15.36
N PHE A 162 29.64 -19.35 -14.08
CA PHE A 162 28.93 -20.28 -13.21
C PHE A 162 27.49 -20.54 -13.70
N ALA A 163 26.73 -19.49 -14.04
CA ALA A 163 25.37 -19.61 -14.55
C ALA A 163 25.27 -20.39 -15.86
N GLU A 164 26.26 -20.25 -16.76
CA GLU A 164 26.33 -21.05 -17.99
C GLU A 164 26.58 -22.54 -17.68
N ARG A 165 27.50 -22.85 -16.77
CA ARG A 165 27.75 -24.24 -16.32
C ARG A 165 26.51 -24.84 -15.66
N ALA A 166 25.80 -24.07 -14.85
CA ALA A 166 24.57 -24.51 -14.19
C ALA A 166 23.48 -24.87 -15.21
N ARG A 167 23.28 -24.04 -16.24
CA ARG A 167 22.33 -24.31 -17.35
C ARG A 167 22.67 -25.58 -18.14
N ARG A 168 23.96 -25.94 -18.24
CA ARG A 168 24.42 -27.17 -18.87
C ARG A 168 24.34 -28.41 -17.96
N GLY A 169 23.93 -28.25 -16.71
CA GLY A 169 23.88 -29.32 -15.72
C GLY A 169 25.25 -29.74 -15.18
N GLU A 170 26.28 -28.92 -15.35
CA GLU A 170 27.67 -29.19 -14.95
C GLU A 170 27.99 -28.72 -13.51
N VAL A 171 27.00 -28.17 -12.81
CA VAL A 171 27.12 -27.67 -11.44
C VAL A 171 26.35 -28.62 -10.52
N PRO A 172 26.97 -29.19 -9.48
CA PRO A 172 26.25 -29.92 -8.45
C PRO A 172 25.47 -28.93 -7.57
N TYR A 173 24.18 -29.20 -7.35
CA TYR A 173 23.32 -28.43 -6.44
C TYR A 173 22.19 -29.33 -5.91
N ASP A 174 21.55 -28.89 -4.83
CA ASP A 174 20.40 -29.57 -4.22
C ASP A 174 19.12 -29.31 -5.04
N ARG A 175 18.68 -30.33 -5.80
CA ARG A 175 17.51 -30.22 -6.68
C ARG A 175 16.21 -30.17 -5.90
N GLU A 176 16.08 -30.94 -4.83
CA GLU A 176 14.85 -31.00 -4.03
C GLU A 176 14.60 -29.66 -3.34
N ALA A 177 15.64 -29.04 -2.80
CA ALA A 177 15.54 -27.69 -2.26
C ALA A 177 15.15 -26.68 -3.34
N LEU A 178 15.76 -26.72 -4.53
CA LEU A 178 15.43 -25.79 -5.61
C LEU A 178 13.98 -25.98 -6.10
N ASP A 179 13.51 -27.22 -6.26
CA ASP A 179 12.13 -27.51 -6.65
C ASP A 179 11.13 -26.99 -5.62
N ALA A 180 11.43 -27.13 -4.32
CA ALA A 180 10.62 -26.57 -3.24
C ALA A 180 10.59 -25.03 -3.29
N ILE A 181 11.73 -24.38 -3.54
CA ILE A 181 11.84 -22.92 -3.70
C ILE A 181 11.00 -22.45 -4.88
N MET A 182 11.13 -23.08 -6.05
CA MET A 182 10.41 -22.69 -7.27
C MET A 182 8.90 -22.92 -7.12
N THR A 183 8.49 -24.05 -6.53
CA THR A 183 7.07 -24.31 -6.22
C THR A 183 6.49 -23.24 -5.32
N ARG A 184 7.21 -22.84 -4.25
CA ARG A 184 6.78 -21.75 -3.39
C ARG A 184 6.73 -20.42 -4.13
N HIS A 185 7.72 -20.11 -4.95
CA HIS A 185 7.77 -18.87 -5.73
C HIS A 185 6.59 -18.74 -6.70
N MET A 186 6.16 -19.84 -7.31
CA MET A 186 4.99 -19.86 -8.19
C MET A 186 3.65 -19.79 -7.45
N THR A 187 3.57 -20.33 -6.22
CA THR A 187 2.30 -20.42 -5.48
C THR A 187 2.08 -19.28 -4.49
N ALA A 188 3.13 -18.79 -3.85
CA ALA A 188 3.11 -17.71 -2.86
C ALA A 188 3.75 -16.42 -3.37
N GLY A 189 4.30 -16.41 -4.59
CA GLY A 189 4.93 -15.25 -5.20
C GLY A 189 6.39 -15.00 -4.80
N PRO A 190 7.01 -13.94 -5.36
CA PRO A 190 8.31 -13.43 -4.91
C PRO A 190 8.29 -13.03 -3.42
N ALA A 191 9.47 -12.84 -2.83
CA ALA A 191 9.56 -12.23 -1.50
C ALA A 191 9.03 -10.80 -1.51
N GLN A 192 9.29 -10.07 -2.60
CA GLN A 192 8.69 -8.78 -2.91
C GLN A 192 7.21 -9.00 -3.24
N GLY A 193 6.34 -8.27 -2.53
CA GLY A 193 4.91 -8.27 -2.79
C GLY A 193 4.53 -7.16 -3.76
N GLU A 194 3.34 -7.28 -4.35
CA GLU A 194 2.74 -6.16 -5.07
C GLU A 194 2.31 -5.09 -4.08
N ARG A 195 2.75 -3.84 -4.31
CA ARG A 195 2.35 -2.71 -3.49
C ARG A 195 0.92 -2.33 -3.82
N ALA A 196 0.11 -2.20 -2.78
CA ALA A 196 -1.25 -1.76 -2.95
C ALA A 196 -1.32 -0.23 -2.99
N GLU A 197 -2.17 0.30 -3.87
CA GLU A 197 -2.49 1.72 -3.89
C GLU A 197 -3.06 2.17 -2.54
N PRO A 198 -2.54 3.28 -1.96
CA PRO A 198 -3.04 3.82 -0.71
C PRO A 198 -4.51 4.24 -0.86
N GLN A 199 -5.25 4.13 0.24
CA GLN A 199 -6.65 4.48 0.28
C GLN A 199 -6.84 5.79 1.01
N LEU A 200 -7.78 6.62 0.54
CA LEU A 200 -8.16 7.83 1.27
C LEU A 200 -8.79 7.46 2.61
N PRO A 201 -8.62 8.29 3.65
CA PRO A 201 -9.37 8.15 4.89
C PRO A 201 -10.88 8.18 4.62
N VAL A 202 -11.62 7.36 5.36
CA VAL A 202 -13.08 7.38 5.34
C VAL A 202 -13.62 7.82 6.69
N THR A 203 -14.84 8.36 6.72
CA THR A 203 -15.59 8.60 7.95
C THR A 203 -16.71 7.58 8.06
N LEU A 204 -16.86 6.93 9.22
CA LEU A 204 -17.95 6.01 9.51
C LEU A 204 -18.75 6.53 10.72
N PRO A 205 -20.07 6.31 10.76
CA PRO A 205 -20.86 6.61 11.93
C PRO A 205 -20.54 5.62 13.07
N GLU A 206 -20.96 5.98 14.28
CA GLU A 206 -20.87 5.14 15.47
C GLU A 206 -21.46 3.74 15.25
N GLU A 207 -20.90 2.75 15.96
CA GLU A 207 -21.27 1.35 15.75
C GLU A 207 -22.76 1.07 16.02
N ASP A 208 -23.38 1.79 16.96
CA ASP A 208 -24.81 1.69 17.25
C ASP A 208 -25.67 2.09 16.04
N VAL A 209 -25.28 3.15 15.32
CA VAL A 209 -25.95 3.57 14.09
C VAL A 209 -25.76 2.52 12.99
N LEU A 210 -24.58 1.91 12.88
CA LEU A 210 -24.35 0.81 11.94
C LEU A 210 -25.22 -0.41 12.28
N ARG A 211 -25.39 -0.72 13.57
CA ARG A 211 -26.25 -1.82 14.02
C ARG A 211 -27.71 -1.57 13.72
N GLU A 212 -28.21 -0.34 13.92
CA GLU A 212 -29.56 0.07 13.52
C GLU A 212 -29.76 -0.06 12.01
N ARG A 213 -28.80 0.40 11.20
CA ARG A 213 -28.85 0.28 9.74
C ARG A 213 -28.85 -1.18 9.29
N ALA A 214 -28.02 -2.03 9.90
CA ALA A 214 -28.00 -3.47 9.61
C ALA A 214 -29.33 -4.15 9.96
N ALA A 215 -29.95 -3.77 11.09
CA ALA A 215 -31.27 -4.28 11.49
C ALA A 215 -32.39 -3.86 10.53
N ALA A 216 -32.25 -2.71 9.86
CA ALA A 216 -33.21 -2.22 8.88
C ALA A 216 -33.14 -2.94 7.53
N VAL A 217 -32.08 -3.72 7.26
CA VAL A 217 -31.93 -4.47 6.00
C VAL A 217 -32.88 -5.68 5.99
N PRO A 218 -33.86 -5.76 5.07
CA PRO A 218 -34.84 -6.86 5.06
C PRO A 218 -34.21 -8.25 4.92
N LEU A 219 -33.14 -8.35 4.11
CA LEU A 219 -32.42 -9.60 3.88
C LEU A 219 -31.83 -10.19 5.18
N ILE A 220 -31.43 -9.34 6.13
CA ILE A 220 -30.90 -9.78 7.43
C ILE A 220 -32.01 -10.39 8.29
N GLY A 221 -33.19 -9.77 8.30
CA GLY A 221 -34.39 -10.35 8.91
C GLY A 221 -34.78 -11.70 8.28
N GLN A 222 -34.67 -11.81 6.95
CA GLN A 222 -34.94 -13.05 6.21
C GLN A 222 -33.95 -14.18 6.56
N LEU A 223 -32.66 -13.88 6.64
CA LEU A 223 -31.62 -14.85 7.03
C LEU A 223 -31.81 -15.33 8.47
N ALA A 224 -32.10 -14.42 9.40
CA ALA A 224 -32.40 -14.77 10.79
C ALA A 224 -33.68 -15.61 10.89
N GLY A 225 -34.73 -15.23 10.16
CA GLY A 225 -35.99 -15.96 10.07
C GLY A 225 -35.82 -17.37 9.52
N LEU A 226 -35.00 -17.55 8.48
CA LEU A 226 -34.71 -18.87 7.92
C LEU A 226 -33.96 -19.78 8.92
N ALA A 227 -32.98 -19.23 9.65
CA ALA A 227 -32.28 -19.97 10.69
C ALA A 227 -33.24 -20.37 11.83
N GLY A 228 -34.12 -19.45 12.26
CA GLY A 228 -35.17 -19.73 13.24
C GLY A 228 -36.15 -20.80 12.77
N TRP A 229 -36.57 -20.74 11.50
CA TRP A 229 -37.45 -21.72 10.87
C TRP A 229 -36.83 -23.12 10.84
N ALA A 230 -35.54 -23.25 10.54
CA ALA A 230 -34.85 -24.54 10.52
C ALA A 230 -34.79 -25.17 11.92
N GLY A 231 -34.55 -24.36 12.95
CA GLY A 231 -34.59 -24.78 14.36
C GLY A 231 -33.54 -25.84 14.74
N SER A 232 -33.55 -26.24 16.00
CA SER A 232 -32.65 -27.29 16.53
C SER A 232 -33.11 -28.71 16.19
N GLU A 233 -34.43 -28.91 16.04
CA GLU A 233 -35.01 -30.22 15.70
C GLU A 233 -34.83 -30.60 14.23
N GLY A 234 -34.55 -29.60 13.40
CA GLY A 234 -34.31 -29.72 11.97
C GLY A 234 -35.58 -30.02 11.16
N ARG A 235 -35.53 -29.72 9.86
CA ARG A 235 -36.61 -29.96 8.90
C ARG A 235 -36.14 -30.81 7.74
N ASP A 236 -37.02 -31.63 7.19
CA ASP A 236 -36.66 -32.59 6.15
C ASP A 236 -36.46 -31.93 4.79
N LEU A 237 -35.47 -32.42 4.04
CA LEU A 237 -35.26 -32.08 2.63
C LEU A 237 -35.76 -33.21 1.72
N THR A 238 -35.80 -32.94 0.43
CA THR A 238 -36.03 -33.99 -0.59
C THR A 238 -34.82 -34.92 -0.66
N LYS A 239 -34.97 -36.06 -1.35
CA LYS A 239 -33.85 -37.00 -1.61
C LYS A 239 -32.68 -36.37 -2.38
N THR A 240 -32.96 -35.31 -3.14
CA THR A 240 -31.96 -34.52 -3.88
C THR A 240 -31.39 -33.36 -3.07
N GLY A 241 -31.70 -33.28 -1.76
CA GLY A 241 -31.20 -32.24 -0.87
C GLY A 241 -31.82 -30.86 -1.07
N ARG A 242 -32.96 -30.77 -1.76
CA ARG A 242 -33.70 -29.51 -1.98
C ARG A 242 -34.78 -29.32 -0.92
N LEU A 243 -35.25 -28.08 -0.76
CA LEU A 243 -36.44 -27.80 0.06
C LEU A 243 -37.65 -28.57 -0.49
N ARG A 244 -38.50 -29.11 0.39
CA ARG A 244 -39.79 -29.67 -0.05
C ARG A 244 -40.64 -28.51 -0.58
N LEU A 245 -41.46 -28.75 -1.62
CA LEU A 245 -42.26 -27.68 -2.24
C LEU A 245 -43.20 -26.99 -1.23
N ALA A 246 -43.79 -27.73 -0.30
CA ALA A 246 -44.63 -27.17 0.76
C ALA A 246 -43.82 -26.25 1.70
N ASP A 247 -42.64 -26.70 2.14
CA ASP A 247 -41.73 -25.92 2.98
C ASP A 247 -41.20 -24.68 2.25
N ALA A 248 -40.89 -24.79 0.95
CA ALA A 248 -40.45 -23.66 0.14
C ALA A 248 -41.55 -22.60 -0.01
N ARG A 249 -42.81 -23.00 -0.26
CA ARG A 249 -43.95 -22.06 -0.31
C ARG A 249 -44.22 -21.42 1.04
N ASP A 250 -44.10 -22.17 2.13
CA ASP A 250 -44.23 -21.62 3.47
C ASP A 250 -43.15 -20.58 3.76
N LEU A 251 -41.90 -20.87 3.42
CA LEU A 251 -40.77 -19.94 3.55
C LEU A 251 -40.96 -18.65 2.72
N VAL A 252 -41.45 -18.76 1.48
CA VAL A 252 -41.73 -17.58 0.64
C VAL A 252 -42.73 -16.65 1.33
N ARG A 253 -43.77 -17.21 1.95
CA ARG A 253 -44.80 -16.45 2.66
C ARG A 253 -44.29 -15.89 4.00
N VAL A 254 -43.56 -16.69 4.79
CA VAL A 254 -43.10 -16.31 6.14
C VAL A 254 -41.97 -15.29 6.08
N LEU A 255 -41.07 -15.41 5.10
CA LEU A 255 -39.91 -14.53 4.94
C LEU A 255 -40.16 -13.42 3.91
N ASP A 256 -41.32 -13.41 3.27
CA ASP A 256 -41.70 -12.44 2.23
C ASP A 256 -40.60 -12.29 1.15
N THR A 257 -40.13 -13.41 0.59
CA THR A 257 -39.08 -13.39 -0.45
C THR A 257 -39.58 -12.83 -1.78
N GLY A 258 -40.91 -12.78 -1.96
CA GLY A 258 -41.57 -12.26 -3.15
C GLY A 258 -41.45 -13.17 -4.38
N ASP A 259 -41.16 -14.46 -4.20
CA ASP A 259 -41.26 -15.45 -5.29
C ASP A 259 -42.74 -15.70 -5.66
N PRO A 260 -43.08 -15.87 -6.95
CA PRO A 260 -44.43 -16.24 -7.35
C PRO A 260 -44.73 -17.70 -6.97
N VAL A 261 -45.78 -17.96 -6.17
CA VAL A 261 -46.07 -19.30 -5.64
C VAL A 261 -47.19 -20.07 -6.35
N GLU A 262 -48.06 -19.38 -7.10
CA GLU A 262 -49.37 -19.90 -7.55
C GLU A 262 -49.29 -20.90 -8.73
N GLN A 263 -48.14 -21.04 -9.40
CA GLN A 263 -47.97 -21.93 -10.57
C GLN A 263 -46.70 -22.79 -10.54
N VAL A 264 -46.00 -22.82 -9.41
CA VAL A 264 -44.70 -23.48 -9.25
C VAL A 264 -44.85 -25.00 -9.14
N ARG A 265 -44.17 -25.75 -10.01
CA ARG A 265 -44.20 -27.23 -10.02
C ARG A 265 -43.14 -27.83 -9.12
N THR A 266 -42.01 -27.14 -8.97
CA THR A 266 -40.88 -27.59 -8.17
C THR A 266 -40.27 -26.45 -7.36
N SER A 267 -39.64 -26.74 -6.22
CA SER A 267 -38.97 -25.69 -5.45
C SER A 267 -37.85 -24.98 -6.22
N ALA A 268 -37.35 -25.57 -7.32
CA ALA A 268 -36.31 -24.98 -8.16
C ALA A 268 -36.79 -23.72 -8.91
N GLU A 269 -38.10 -23.58 -9.14
CA GLU A 269 -38.71 -22.40 -9.78
C GLU A 269 -38.92 -21.23 -8.79
N LEU A 270 -38.41 -21.33 -7.56
CA LEU A 270 -38.43 -20.27 -6.54
C LEU A 270 -36.99 -19.73 -6.33
N PRO A 271 -36.48 -18.91 -7.24
CA PRO A 271 -35.07 -18.51 -7.24
C PRO A 271 -34.67 -17.73 -5.98
N ARG A 272 -35.52 -16.85 -5.43
CA ARG A 272 -35.12 -15.99 -4.31
C ARG A 272 -35.01 -16.77 -3.00
N VAL A 273 -35.98 -17.65 -2.70
CA VAL A 273 -35.87 -18.53 -1.50
C VAL A 273 -34.71 -19.52 -1.62
N ASN A 274 -34.41 -20.03 -2.82
CA ASN A 274 -33.26 -20.92 -3.04
C ASN A 274 -31.93 -20.18 -2.85
N LEU A 275 -31.83 -18.95 -3.35
CA LEU A 275 -30.67 -18.10 -3.11
C LEU A 275 -30.50 -17.81 -1.62
N LEU A 276 -31.58 -17.44 -0.92
CA LEU A 276 -31.55 -17.20 0.53
C LEU A 276 -31.10 -18.45 1.30
N PHE A 277 -31.55 -19.64 0.89
CA PHE A 277 -31.12 -20.91 1.47
C PHE A 277 -29.63 -21.19 1.24
N ALA A 278 -29.14 -20.97 0.01
CA ALA A 278 -27.72 -21.09 -0.30
C ALA A 278 -26.87 -20.10 0.50
N TRP A 279 -27.34 -18.86 0.61
CA TRP A 279 -26.69 -17.80 1.39
C TRP A 279 -26.60 -18.14 2.86
N ALA A 280 -27.70 -18.57 3.49
CA ALA A 280 -27.71 -18.96 4.90
C ALA A 280 -26.80 -20.18 5.17
N LYS A 281 -26.71 -21.12 4.22
CA LYS A 281 -25.78 -22.25 4.31
C LYS A 281 -24.33 -21.77 4.24
N GLN A 282 -24.01 -20.86 3.30
CA GLN A 282 -22.66 -20.35 3.12
C GLN A 282 -22.21 -19.46 4.30
N ALA A 283 -23.12 -18.65 4.83
CA ALA A 283 -22.96 -17.89 6.06
C ALA A 283 -22.90 -18.76 7.33
N ARG A 284 -23.05 -20.09 7.19
CA ARG A 284 -23.05 -21.08 8.28
C ARG A 284 -24.11 -20.82 9.35
N LEU A 285 -25.25 -20.26 8.95
CA LEU A 285 -26.42 -20.06 9.81
C LEU A 285 -27.25 -21.34 9.89
N ILE A 286 -27.27 -22.09 8.79
CA ILE A 286 -27.91 -23.41 8.68
C ILE A 286 -26.91 -24.46 8.19
N ARG A 287 -27.20 -25.72 8.46
CA ARG A 287 -26.43 -26.87 7.97
C ARG A 287 -27.35 -27.99 7.52
N VAL A 288 -26.92 -28.76 6.52
CA VAL A 288 -27.62 -29.95 6.05
C VAL A 288 -26.91 -31.20 6.57
N ALA A 289 -27.65 -32.07 7.26
CA ALA A 289 -27.14 -33.34 7.77
C ALA A 289 -28.23 -34.40 7.73
N LYS A 290 -27.89 -35.61 7.26
CA LYS A 290 -28.81 -36.76 7.18
C LYS A 290 -30.15 -36.43 6.48
N GLY A 291 -30.10 -35.65 5.39
CA GLY A 291 -31.29 -35.25 4.63
C GLY A 291 -32.19 -34.22 5.32
N ARG A 292 -31.71 -33.53 6.35
CA ARG A 292 -32.45 -32.51 7.11
C ARG A 292 -31.63 -31.23 7.24
N VAL A 293 -32.28 -30.08 7.27
CA VAL A 293 -31.69 -28.77 7.53
C VAL A 293 -31.85 -28.39 9.00
N TYR A 294 -30.78 -27.91 9.64
CA TYR A 294 -30.76 -27.50 11.04
C TYR A 294 -30.19 -26.08 11.17
N ALA A 295 -30.63 -25.35 12.19
CA ALA A 295 -29.93 -24.16 12.66
C ALA A 295 -28.55 -24.55 13.23
N VAL A 296 -27.53 -23.73 12.96
CA VAL A 296 -26.20 -23.93 13.54
C VAL A 296 -26.16 -23.33 14.94
N ALA A 297 -26.02 -24.17 15.97
CA ALA A 297 -26.01 -23.72 17.36
C ALA A 297 -24.94 -22.65 17.66
N LYS A 298 -23.76 -22.75 17.03
CA LYS A 298 -22.67 -21.77 17.16
C LYS A 298 -22.99 -20.42 16.51
N ALA A 299 -24.01 -20.32 15.66
CA ALA A 299 -24.41 -19.06 15.03
C ALA A 299 -25.31 -18.21 15.95
N ARG A 300 -25.72 -18.71 17.13
CA ARG A 300 -26.62 -17.99 18.05
C ARG A 300 -26.14 -16.57 18.43
N PRO A 301 -24.85 -16.33 18.76
CA PRO A 301 -24.38 -14.97 19.04
C PRO A 301 -24.49 -14.04 17.83
N VAL A 302 -24.13 -14.54 16.64
CA VAL A 302 -24.22 -13.80 15.38
C VAL A 302 -25.68 -13.46 15.04
N LEU A 303 -26.61 -14.39 15.25
CA LEU A 303 -28.04 -14.17 15.01
C LEU A 303 -28.68 -13.17 15.99
N ALA A 304 -28.03 -12.90 17.14
CA ALA A 304 -28.53 -11.95 18.14
C ALA A 304 -28.03 -10.52 17.90
N ASP A 305 -27.01 -10.33 17.06
CA ASP A 305 -26.44 -9.02 16.70
C ASP A 305 -26.62 -8.77 15.19
N PRO A 306 -27.52 -7.85 14.79
CA PRO A 306 -27.79 -7.55 13.39
C PRO A 306 -26.54 -7.13 12.60
N LEU A 307 -25.61 -6.40 13.22
CA LEU A 307 -24.38 -5.98 12.55
C LEU A 307 -23.47 -7.18 12.28
N ALA A 308 -23.27 -8.05 13.28
CA ALA A 308 -22.49 -9.27 13.11
C ALA A 308 -23.11 -10.23 12.08
N LEU A 309 -24.45 -10.34 12.03
CA LEU A 309 -25.16 -11.12 11.03
C LEU A 309 -24.99 -10.54 9.62
N TRP A 310 -25.07 -9.22 9.50
CA TRP A 310 -24.84 -8.51 8.25
C TRP A 310 -23.41 -8.71 7.73
N GLU A 311 -22.40 -8.51 8.58
CA GLU A 311 -20.99 -8.76 8.21
C GLU A 311 -20.77 -10.21 7.77
N ARG A 312 -21.41 -11.17 8.47
CA ARG A 312 -21.35 -12.59 8.11
C ARG A 312 -22.01 -12.88 6.75
N ALA A 313 -23.13 -12.23 6.45
CA ALA A 313 -23.81 -12.35 5.18
C ALA A 313 -22.98 -11.75 4.03
N PHE A 314 -22.37 -10.59 4.26
CA PHE A 314 -21.47 -9.94 3.30
C PHE A 314 -20.27 -10.83 2.98
N GLU A 315 -19.59 -11.40 3.98
CA GLU A 315 -18.47 -12.32 3.74
C GLU A 315 -18.88 -13.60 2.98
N ALA A 316 -20.10 -14.10 3.23
CA ALA A 316 -20.62 -15.25 2.50
C ALA A 316 -20.90 -14.95 1.02
N PHE A 317 -21.12 -13.68 0.65
CA PHE A 317 -21.49 -13.27 -0.70
C PHE A 317 -20.43 -13.64 -1.75
N PHE A 318 -19.14 -13.51 -1.41
CA PHE A 318 -18.01 -13.85 -2.29
C PHE A 318 -17.97 -15.33 -2.71
N GLU A 319 -18.72 -16.19 -2.02
CA GLU A 319 -18.78 -17.62 -2.26
C GLU A 319 -20.08 -18.06 -2.97
N LEU A 320 -20.92 -17.10 -3.37
CA LEU A 320 -22.24 -17.36 -3.96
C LEU A 320 -22.26 -17.40 -5.49
N ARG A 321 -21.10 -17.36 -6.18
CA ARG A 321 -21.06 -17.37 -7.66
C ARG A 321 -21.93 -18.45 -8.32
N GLY A 322 -21.94 -19.67 -7.77
CA GLY A 322 -22.76 -20.79 -8.28
C GLY A 322 -24.26 -20.52 -8.18
N PRO A 323 -24.80 -20.27 -6.97
CA PRO A 323 -26.19 -19.87 -6.79
C PRO A 323 -26.62 -18.60 -7.53
N LEU A 324 -25.69 -17.67 -7.79
CA LEU A 324 -25.96 -16.38 -8.42
C LEU A 324 -25.97 -16.41 -9.95
N LEU A 325 -24.96 -17.06 -10.53
CA LEU A 325 -24.66 -16.98 -11.96
C LEU A 325 -24.95 -18.29 -12.71
N GLY A 326 -25.36 -19.34 -11.98
CA GLY A 326 -25.44 -20.70 -12.52
C GLY A 326 -24.08 -21.38 -12.54
N GLY A 327 -24.05 -22.71 -12.44
CA GLY A 327 -22.83 -23.51 -12.53
C GLY A 327 -22.77 -24.34 -13.81
N PRO A 328 -21.61 -24.97 -14.12
CA PRO A 328 -21.42 -25.77 -15.35
C PRO A 328 -22.32 -27.00 -15.51
N ASP A 329 -23.10 -27.37 -14.49
CA ASP A 329 -24.11 -28.45 -14.54
C ASP A 329 -25.50 -27.97 -15.02
N GLY A 330 -25.65 -26.68 -15.37
CA GLY A 330 -26.85 -26.07 -15.94
C GLY A 330 -26.86 -26.06 -17.47
N TYR A 331 -28.05 -26.00 -18.08
CA TYR A 331 -28.25 -26.12 -19.53
C TYR A 331 -27.92 -24.86 -20.35
N ASP A 332 -27.48 -23.76 -19.74
CA ASP A 332 -27.22 -22.49 -20.43
C ASP A 332 -25.89 -21.88 -19.97
N ALA A 333 -25.24 -21.14 -20.88
CA ALA A 333 -23.86 -20.68 -20.82
C ALA A 333 -23.44 -20.11 -19.45
N THR A 334 -22.30 -20.59 -18.92
CA THR A 334 -21.62 -20.03 -17.76
C THR A 334 -21.10 -18.64 -18.12
N SER A 335 -21.75 -17.61 -17.57
CA SER A 335 -21.33 -16.20 -17.65
C SER A 335 -19.82 -16.02 -17.60
N MET A 336 -19.27 -15.10 -18.40
CA MET A 336 -17.85 -14.72 -18.26
C MET A 336 -17.51 -14.27 -16.84
N LEU A 337 -18.49 -13.66 -16.14
CA LEU A 337 -18.32 -13.25 -14.76
C LEU A 337 -18.09 -14.44 -13.81
N PHE A 338 -18.59 -15.64 -14.13
CA PHE A 338 -18.47 -16.81 -13.24
C PHE A 338 -17.01 -17.17 -12.95
N ASP A 339 -16.17 -17.23 -13.99
CA ASP A 339 -14.78 -17.67 -13.87
C ASP A 339 -13.91 -16.64 -13.15
N VAL A 340 -14.19 -15.35 -13.35
CA VAL A 340 -13.43 -14.23 -12.76
C VAL A 340 -14.10 -13.60 -11.54
N TYR A 341 -15.20 -14.17 -11.04
CA TYR A 341 -16.00 -13.58 -9.96
C TYR A 341 -15.18 -13.27 -8.70
N GLN A 342 -14.24 -14.15 -8.37
CA GLN A 342 -13.42 -14.03 -7.17
C GLN A 342 -12.37 -12.91 -7.27
N ASP A 343 -12.06 -12.45 -8.47
CA ASP A 343 -11.11 -11.36 -8.71
C ASP A 343 -11.88 -10.04 -8.95
N VAL A 344 -12.88 -10.08 -9.83
CA VAL A 344 -13.66 -8.90 -10.24
C VAL A 344 -14.49 -8.32 -9.08
N LEU A 345 -15.13 -9.13 -8.25
CA LEU A 345 -15.99 -8.60 -7.18
C LEU A 345 -15.18 -7.83 -6.11
N PRO A 346 -14.07 -8.37 -5.56
CA PRO A 346 -13.18 -7.57 -4.70
C PRO A 346 -12.70 -6.29 -5.38
N ASP A 347 -12.30 -6.35 -6.64
CA ASP A 347 -11.80 -5.18 -7.37
C ASP A 347 -12.86 -4.09 -7.50
N ILE A 348 -14.09 -4.45 -7.88
CA ILE A 348 -15.22 -3.51 -7.93
C ILE A 348 -15.41 -2.83 -6.57
N LEU A 349 -15.48 -3.62 -5.49
CA LEU A 349 -15.72 -3.09 -4.15
C LEU A 349 -14.56 -2.19 -3.67
N ASN A 350 -13.32 -2.57 -3.99
CA ASN A 350 -12.14 -1.76 -3.71
C ASN A 350 -12.18 -0.45 -4.51
N THR A 351 -12.55 -0.48 -5.80
CA THR A 351 -12.71 0.73 -6.62
C THR A 351 -13.79 1.66 -6.07
N LEU A 352 -14.93 1.11 -5.61
CA LEU A 352 -15.98 1.92 -4.97
C LEU A 352 -15.54 2.52 -3.63
N TYR A 353 -14.56 1.91 -2.96
CA TYR A 353 -13.98 2.42 -1.71
C TYR A 353 -12.94 3.52 -1.97
N SER A 354 -12.09 3.35 -2.99
CA SER A 354 -10.97 4.25 -3.26
C SER A 354 -11.38 5.66 -3.70
N LEU A 355 -12.62 5.85 -4.18
CA LEU A 355 -13.06 7.09 -4.81
C LEU A 355 -14.02 7.87 -3.90
N PRO A 356 -13.80 9.19 -3.69
CA PRO A 356 -14.73 10.01 -2.93
C PRO A 356 -16.04 10.29 -3.70
N TYR A 357 -16.03 10.08 -5.02
CA TYR A 357 -17.15 10.34 -5.92
C TYR A 357 -17.96 9.06 -6.21
N PRO A 358 -19.29 9.15 -6.36
CA PRO A 358 -20.09 8.02 -6.82
C PRO A 358 -19.60 7.51 -8.18
N MET A 359 -19.39 6.20 -8.32
CA MET A 359 -18.87 5.57 -9.53
C MET A 359 -19.95 5.48 -10.61
N PRO A 360 -19.75 6.06 -11.80
CA PRO A 360 -20.68 5.89 -12.91
C PRO A 360 -20.67 4.47 -13.46
N TRP A 361 -21.87 3.88 -13.69
CA TRP A 361 -22.00 2.56 -14.31
C TRP A 361 -21.21 2.42 -15.63
N PRO A 362 -21.23 3.38 -16.57
CA PRO A 362 -20.45 3.24 -17.81
C PRO A 362 -18.94 3.05 -17.56
N ARG A 363 -18.40 3.72 -16.55
CA ARG A 363 -16.98 3.63 -16.18
C ARG A 363 -16.68 2.30 -15.48
N LEU A 364 -17.52 1.89 -14.54
CA LEU A 364 -17.39 0.60 -13.87
C LEU A 364 -17.46 -0.55 -14.89
N ARG A 365 -18.46 -0.53 -15.77
CA ARG A 365 -18.64 -1.51 -16.85
C ARG A 365 -17.39 -1.61 -17.73
N ASP A 366 -16.85 -0.48 -18.18
CA ASP A 366 -15.65 -0.46 -19.02
C ASP A 366 -14.42 -1.05 -18.31
N SER A 367 -14.23 -0.77 -17.01
CA SER A 367 -13.14 -1.38 -16.22
C SER A 367 -13.28 -2.90 -16.10
N VAL A 368 -14.50 -3.42 -15.93
CA VAL A 368 -14.75 -4.86 -15.88
C VAL A 368 -14.59 -5.50 -17.27
N HIS A 369 -14.97 -4.80 -18.34
CA HIS A 369 -14.73 -5.26 -19.71
C HIS A 369 -13.24 -5.39 -20.03
N LEU A 370 -12.38 -4.55 -19.45
CA LEU A 370 -10.92 -4.72 -19.53
C LEU A 370 -10.46 -6.02 -18.85
N ALA A 371 -10.95 -6.30 -17.64
CA ALA A 371 -10.64 -7.55 -16.93
C ALA A 371 -11.08 -8.80 -17.73
N TYR A 372 -12.26 -8.73 -18.37
CA TYR A 372 -12.71 -9.78 -19.27
C TYR A 372 -11.79 -9.96 -20.49
N ARG A 373 -11.33 -8.88 -21.12
CA ARG A 373 -10.40 -8.95 -22.26
C ARG A 373 -9.04 -9.52 -21.88
N MET A 374 -8.60 -9.32 -20.64
CA MET A 374 -7.35 -9.90 -20.14
C MET A 374 -7.50 -11.39 -19.83
N SER A 375 -8.67 -11.81 -19.35
CA SER A 375 -8.92 -13.19 -18.90
C SER A 375 -9.41 -14.11 -20.03
N PHE A 376 -10.00 -13.55 -21.08
CA PHE A 376 -10.60 -14.30 -22.18
C PHE A 376 -10.08 -13.83 -23.55
N THR A 377 -9.84 -14.78 -24.46
CA THR A 377 -9.38 -14.50 -25.83
C THR A 377 -10.53 -13.99 -26.71
N LEU A 378 -11.00 -12.76 -26.45
CA LEU A 378 -12.14 -12.18 -27.17
C LEU A 378 -11.80 -11.80 -28.62
N GLY A 379 -10.55 -11.40 -28.90
CA GLY A 379 -10.14 -10.85 -30.20
C GLY A 379 -10.21 -11.80 -31.40
N GLU A 380 -10.37 -13.11 -31.17
CA GLU A 380 -10.50 -14.12 -32.22
C GLU A 380 -11.96 -14.33 -32.67
N ALA A 381 -12.93 -13.89 -31.87
CA ALA A 381 -14.36 -14.05 -32.16
C ALA A 381 -14.91 -12.88 -33.01
N PRO A 382 -16.01 -13.08 -33.78
CA PRO A 382 -16.70 -11.98 -34.46
C PRO A 382 -17.20 -10.91 -33.47
N GLU A 383 -17.13 -9.62 -33.85
CA GLU A 383 -17.54 -8.49 -32.99
C GLU A 383 -18.95 -8.64 -32.41
N ARG A 384 -19.88 -9.22 -33.19
CA ARG A 384 -21.26 -9.45 -32.74
C ARG A 384 -21.34 -10.45 -31.58
N GLU A 385 -20.51 -11.49 -31.61
CA GLU A 385 -20.46 -12.51 -30.55
C GLU A 385 -19.78 -11.95 -29.31
N GLN A 386 -18.66 -11.24 -29.47
CA GLN A 386 -18.00 -10.52 -28.36
C GLN A 386 -18.99 -9.57 -27.66
N ARG A 387 -19.77 -8.81 -28.43
CA ARG A 387 -20.79 -7.91 -27.89
C ARG A 387 -21.90 -8.65 -27.15
N ALA A 388 -22.34 -9.80 -27.65
CA ALA A 388 -23.35 -10.61 -26.99
C ALA A 388 -22.84 -11.12 -25.62
N TRP A 389 -21.62 -11.66 -25.57
CA TRP A 389 -21.02 -12.14 -24.32
C TRP A 389 -20.84 -11.03 -23.28
N LEU A 390 -20.39 -9.85 -23.71
CA LEU A 390 -20.26 -8.70 -22.82
C LEU A 390 -21.62 -8.22 -22.29
N LEU A 391 -22.68 -8.25 -23.11
CA LEU A 391 -24.03 -7.90 -22.67
C LEU A 391 -24.61 -8.91 -21.67
N ASP A 392 -24.35 -10.20 -21.88
CA ASP A 392 -24.75 -11.25 -20.92
C ASP A 392 -23.99 -11.08 -19.59
N ALA A 393 -22.68 -10.85 -19.65
CA ALA A 393 -21.86 -10.58 -18.46
C ALA A 393 -22.27 -9.29 -17.73
N ASP A 394 -22.71 -8.25 -18.45
CA ASP A 394 -23.25 -7.02 -17.87
C ASP A 394 -24.58 -7.28 -17.14
N HIS A 395 -25.44 -8.14 -17.70
CA HIS A 395 -26.69 -8.52 -17.05
C HIS A 395 -26.43 -9.22 -15.71
N ASP A 396 -25.47 -10.14 -15.71
CA ASP A 396 -25.05 -10.87 -14.51
C ASP A 396 -24.39 -9.96 -13.48
N LEU A 397 -23.54 -9.04 -13.92
CA LEU A 397 -22.95 -8.04 -13.03
C LEU A 397 -24.03 -7.14 -12.41
N ARG A 398 -25.04 -6.72 -13.18
CA ARG A 398 -26.18 -5.98 -12.65
C ARG A 398 -26.95 -6.80 -11.61
N HIS A 399 -27.12 -8.10 -11.83
CA HIS A 399 -27.75 -8.98 -10.84
C HIS A 399 -26.96 -9.05 -9.52
N VAL A 400 -25.62 -9.08 -9.60
CA VAL A 400 -24.73 -9.02 -8.42
C VAL A 400 -24.89 -7.67 -7.69
N LEU A 401 -24.91 -6.55 -8.43
CA LEU A 401 -25.13 -5.22 -7.85
C LEU A 401 -26.52 -5.07 -7.22
N ASP A 402 -27.57 -5.64 -7.81
CA ASP A 402 -28.92 -5.66 -7.23
C ASP A 402 -28.93 -6.33 -5.84
N LEU A 403 -28.13 -7.38 -5.65
CA LEU A 403 -28.06 -8.09 -4.39
C LEU A 403 -27.19 -7.38 -3.37
N LEU A 404 -26.12 -6.70 -3.80
CA LEU A 404 -25.35 -5.81 -2.92
C LEU A 404 -26.21 -4.66 -2.43
N GLU A 405 -27.08 -4.10 -3.28
CA GLU A 405 -28.04 -3.06 -2.88
C GLU A 405 -29.10 -3.62 -1.92
N ARG A 406 -29.65 -4.81 -2.19
CA ARG A 406 -30.61 -5.48 -1.27
C ARG A 406 -30.00 -5.86 0.07
N LEU A 407 -28.71 -6.18 0.08
CA LEU A 407 -27.92 -6.37 1.30
C LEU A 407 -27.67 -5.01 2.00
N GLY A 408 -27.87 -3.89 1.32
CA GLY A 408 -27.57 -2.56 1.85
C GLY A 408 -26.08 -2.26 1.89
N ALA A 409 -25.27 -2.91 1.05
CA ALA A 409 -23.83 -2.65 0.91
C ALA A 409 -23.53 -1.48 -0.05
N ILE A 410 -24.40 -1.25 -1.04
CA ILE A 410 -24.31 -0.14 -1.98
C ILE A 410 -25.63 0.61 -2.09
N THR A 411 -25.57 1.84 -2.60
CA THR A 411 -26.71 2.60 -3.11
C THR A 411 -26.51 2.91 -4.58
N ARG A 412 -27.61 3.02 -5.32
CA ARG A 412 -27.62 3.43 -6.72
C ARG A 412 -28.59 4.58 -6.95
N GLU A 413 -28.11 5.62 -7.62
CA GLU A 413 -28.90 6.81 -7.94
C GLU A 413 -28.67 7.27 -9.38
N GLN A 414 -29.55 8.13 -9.90
CA GLN A 414 -29.36 8.75 -11.22
C GLN A 414 -28.78 10.15 -11.04
N GLY A 415 -27.65 10.45 -11.68
CA GLY A 415 -26.98 11.74 -11.56
C GLY A 415 -25.99 11.98 -12.68
N MET A 416 -25.43 13.19 -12.73
CA MET A 416 -24.35 13.49 -13.67
C MET A 416 -23.05 12.86 -13.19
N ALA A 417 -22.27 12.28 -14.11
CA ALA A 417 -20.92 11.83 -13.79
C ALA A 417 -20.05 13.01 -13.34
N ASP A 418 -19.25 12.80 -12.30
CA ASP A 418 -18.28 13.80 -11.86
C ASP A 418 -17.24 14.08 -12.96
N PRO A 419 -16.81 15.35 -13.18
CA PRO A 419 -15.81 15.70 -14.18
C PRO A 419 -14.52 14.89 -14.11
N VAL A 420 -14.14 14.37 -12.93
CA VAL A 420 -12.96 13.50 -12.79
C VAL A 420 -13.01 12.27 -13.72
N PHE A 421 -14.20 11.76 -14.03
CA PHE A 421 -14.40 10.63 -14.93
C PHE A 421 -14.39 11.01 -16.42
N LEU A 422 -14.46 12.31 -16.72
CA LEU A 422 -14.41 12.85 -18.09
C LEU A 422 -12.97 13.19 -18.50
N ASP A 423 -12.12 13.57 -17.56
CA ASP A 423 -10.75 14.02 -17.85
C ASP A 423 -9.73 12.88 -17.95
N THR A 424 -10.12 11.66 -17.60
CA THR A 424 -9.17 10.56 -17.48
C THR A 424 -8.64 10.03 -18.80
N ALA A 425 -7.43 10.47 -19.15
CA ALA A 425 -6.42 9.71 -19.86
C ALA A 425 -5.83 8.62 -18.94
N LEU A 426 -6.67 7.78 -18.31
CA LEU A 426 -6.21 6.68 -17.42
C LEU A 426 -5.58 5.51 -18.18
N ASP A 427 -5.52 5.58 -19.51
CA ASP A 427 -4.93 4.55 -20.39
C ASP A 427 -3.81 5.10 -21.31
N GLU A 428 -3.45 6.39 -21.20
CA GLU A 428 -2.27 6.91 -21.92
C GLU A 428 -1.06 6.78 -21.00
N PRO A 429 -0.09 5.88 -21.30
CA PRO A 429 1.19 5.98 -20.63
C PRO A 429 1.75 7.38 -20.89
N PRO A 430 2.45 7.98 -19.92
CA PRO A 430 3.08 9.28 -20.12
C PRO A 430 3.85 9.23 -21.43
N ALA A 431 3.65 10.24 -22.28
CA ALA A 431 4.33 10.32 -23.57
C ALA A 431 5.85 10.33 -23.31
N GLY A 432 6.46 9.15 -23.35
CA GLY A 432 7.91 9.01 -23.32
C GLY A 432 8.52 9.76 -24.49
N PRO A 433 9.81 10.15 -24.41
CA PRO A 433 10.47 10.90 -25.47
C PRO A 433 10.28 10.19 -26.83
N GLN A 434 9.69 10.92 -27.79
CA GLN A 434 9.46 10.40 -29.14
C GLN A 434 10.80 10.00 -29.78
N LEU A 435 10.95 8.71 -30.09
CA LEU A 435 12.16 8.19 -30.72
C LEU A 435 12.30 8.74 -32.15
N PRO A 436 13.54 9.01 -32.63
CA PRO A 436 13.78 9.43 -34.00
C PRO A 436 13.27 8.40 -35.02
N THR A 437 12.61 8.86 -36.08
CA THR A 437 12.04 8.00 -37.13
C THR A 437 13.12 7.16 -37.81
N GLY A 438 13.01 5.83 -37.76
CA GLY A 438 13.92 4.88 -38.43
C GLY A 438 14.79 3.99 -37.53
N MET A 439 14.55 3.96 -36.22
CA MET A 439 15.28 3.08 -35.29
C MET A 439 14.85 1.59 -35.43
N PRO A 440 15.78 0.62 -35.46
CA PRO A 440 15.46 -0.81 -35.48
C PRO A 440 14.74 -1.26 -34.19
N ALA A 441 13.72 -2.12 -34.33
CA ALA A 441 12.85 -2.55 -33.22
C ALA A 441 13.62 -3.26 -32.09
N GLU A 442 14.72 -3.96 -32.43
CA GLU A 442 15.54 -4.69 -31.45
C GLU A 442 16.33 -3.75 -30.53
N LEU A 443 16.67 -2.54 -30.97
CA LEU A 443 17.35 -1.52 -30.15
C LEU A 443 16.38 -0.76 -29.25
N ALA A 444 15.12 -0.60 -29.67
CA ALA A 444 14.07 -0.01 -28.85
C ALA A 444 13.70 -0.91 -27.65
N GLN A 445 13.68 -2.24 -27.85
CA GLN A 445 13.46 -3.21 -26.78
C GLN A 445 14.57 -3.21 -25.71
N LEU A 446 15.82 -2.95 -26.11
CA LEU A 446 16.97 -2.92 -25.19
C LEU A 446 17.01 -1.68 -24.29
N LEU A 447 16.35 -0.58 -24.71
CA LEU A 447 16.36 0.70 -24.00
C LEU A 447 15.18 0.87 -23.04
N GLY A 448 14.35 -0.17 -22.83
CA GLY A 448 13.34 -0.20 -21.76
C GLY A 448 12.25 0.87 -21.84
N SER A 449 12.19 1.66 -22.90
CA SER A 449 11.26 2.79 -23.07
C SER A 449 10.59 2.71 -24.43
N LEU A 450 9.60 1.83 -24.56
CA LEU A 450 8.56 2.07 -25.55
C LEU A 450 7.53 3.00 -24.89
N PRO A 451 7.31 4.24 -25.37
CA PRO A 451 5.96 4.79 -25.22
C PRO A 451 5.03 3.77 -25.89
N ALA A 452 4.02 3.28 -25.17
CA ALA A 452 3.08 2.34 -25.78
C ALA A 452 2.55 3.00 -27.05
N VAL A 453 2.67 2.32 -28.19
CA VAL A 453 1.96 2.74 -29.39
C VAL A 453 0.49 2.84 -28.98
N PRO A 454 -0.16 4.02 -29.07
CA PRO A 454 -1.52 4.17 -28.60
C PRO A 454 -2.40 3.19 -29.37
N ASP A 455 -3.01 2.27 -28.65
CA ASP A 455 -3.93 1.29 -29.21
C ASP A 455 -5.15 2.06 -29.78
N PRO A 456 -5.35 2.06 -31.12
CA PRO A 456 -6.47 2.78 -31.71
C PRO A 456 -7.83 2.25 -31.23
N SER A 457 -7.89 0.98 -30.80
CA SER A 457 -9.09 0.42 -30.16
C SER A 457 -9.32 1.02 -28.78
N ALA A 458 -8.28 1.14 -27.94
CA ALA A 458 -8.36 1.82 -26.65
C ALA A 458 -8.78 3.29 -26.79
N ALA A 459 -8.19 4.03 -27.74
CA ALA A 459 -8.55 5.43 -27.98
C ALA A 459 -10.02 5.61 -28.43
N ALA A 460 -10.52 4.71 -29.29
CA ALA A 460 -11.92 4.71 -29.70
C ALA A 460 -12.86 4.44 -28.51
N ARG A 461 -12.55 3.44 -27.67
CA ARG A 461 -13.32 3.12 -26.46
C ARG A 461 -13.35 4.28 -25.47
N ALA A 462 -12.20 4.90 -25.19
CA ALA A 462 -12.13 6.05 -24.29
C ALA A 462 -12.98 7.23 -24.79
N LYS A 463 -13.05 7.44 -26.11
CA LYS A 463 -13.92 8.44 -26.72
C LYS A 463 -15.41 8.10 -26.59
N GLU A 464 -15.78 6.84 -26.82
CA GLU A 464 -17.15 6.36 -26.64
C GLU A 464 -17.61 6.47 -25.19
N LEU A 465 -16.77 6.06 -24.24
CA LEU A 465 -17.04 6.17 -22.81
C LEU A 465 -17.24 7.64 -22.39
N ARG A 466 -16.36 8.55 -22.83
CA ARG A 466 -16.54 10.00 -22.59
C ARG A 466 -17.86 10.51 -23.14
N ALA A 467 -18.23 10.10 -24.35
CA ALA A 467 -19.49 10.50 -24.95
C ALA A 467 -20.71 10.00 -24.16
N GLU A 468 -20.66 8.75 -23.67
CA GLU A 468 -21.72 8.17 -22.82
C GLU A 468 -21.83 8.94 -21.49
N LEU A 469 -20.71 9.17 -20.79
CA LEU A 469 -20.66 9.89 -19.51
C LEU A 469 -21.13 11.35 -19.63
N ALA A 470 -20.85 12.01 -20.76
CA ALA A 470 -21.23 13.40 -21.00
C ALA A 470 -22.66 13.56 -21.56
N SER A 471 -23.32 12.48 -21.98
CA SER A 471 -24.61 12.55 -22.70
C SER A 471 -25.82 12.91 -21.83
N GLY A 472 -25.73 12.76 -20.51
CA GLY A 472 -26.81 13.05 -19.57
C GLY A 472 -26.64 12.29 -18.25
N PRO A 473 -27.70 12.25 -17.41
CA PRO A 473 -27.67 11.48 -16.17
C PRO A 473 -27.41 9.99 -16.42
N VAL A 474 -26.53 9.43 -15.61
CA VAL A 474 -26.16 8.02 -15.60
C VAL A 474 -26.41 7.43 -14.21
N GLU A 475 -26.44 6.10 -14.13
CA GLU A 475 -26.46 5.39 -12.85
C GLU A 475 -25.13 5.59 -12.12
N LEU A 476 -25.22 6.06 -10.88
CA LEU A 476 -24.11 6.31 -9.97
C LEU A 476 -24.18 5.32 -8.81
N ILE A 477 -23.05 4.69 -8.49
CA ILE A 477 -22.95 3.61 -7.51
C ILE A 477 -22.00 4.04 -6.40
N ARG A 478 -22.40 3.85 -5.14
CA ARG A 478 -21.56 4.15 -3.96
C ARG A 478 -21.73 3.08 -2.89
N LEU A 479 -20.68 2.86 -2.09
CA LEU A 479 -20.80 2.08 -0.85
C LEU A 479 -21.67 2.81 0.19
N THR A 480 -22.50 2.07 0.90
CA THR A 480 -23.11 2.57 2.14
C THR A 480 -22.10 2.52 3.28
N ASP A 481 -22.39 3.13 4.43
CA ASP A 481 -21.50 3.01 5.61
C ASP A 481 -21.28 1.55 6.04
N LEU A 482 -22.26 0.65 5.84
CA LEU A 482 -22.10 -0.78 6.07
C LEU A 482 -21.14 -1.39 5.05
N GLY A 483 -21.33 -1.10 3.76
CA GLY A 483 -20.44 -1.53 2.68
C GLY A 483 -19.01 -1.04 2.90
N THR A 484 -18.82 0.24 3.18
CA THR A 484 -17.54 0.88 3.47
C THR A 484 -16.86 0.21 4.65
N ARG A 485 -17.57 -0.05 5.76
CA ARG A 485 -16.99 -0.79 6.91
C ARG A 485 -16.52 -2.18 6.52
N ALA A 486 -17.33 -2.95 5.77
CA ALA A 486 -16.94 -4.32 5.41
C ALA A 486 -15.77 -4.36 4.42
N VAL A 487 -15.80 -3.52 3.38
CA VAL A 487 -14.69 -3.41 2.42
C VAL A 487 -13.41 -2.96 3.14
N ARG A 488 -13.49 -1.96 4.04
CA ARG A 488 -12.36 -1.56 4.89
C ARG A 488 -11.76 -2.73 5.66
N ARG A 489 -12.59 -3.54 6.32
CA ARG A 489 -12.11 -4.71 7.08
C ARG A 489 -11.41 -5.73 6.19
N ARG A 490 -11.88 -5.93 4.96
CA ARG A 490 -11.23 -6.80 3.98
C ARG A 490 -9.90 -6.24 3.50
N LEU A 491 -9.84 -4.95 3.18
CA LEU A 491 -8.59 -4.25 2.82
C LEU A 491 -7.53 -4.41 3.92
N ILE A 492 -7.90 -4.17 5.18
CA ILE A 492 -6.99 -4.33 6.33
C ILE A 492 -6.55 -5.80 6.49
N ALA A 493 -7.46 -6.76 6.31
CA ALA A 493 -7.14 -8.19 6.38
C ALA A 493 -6.20 -8.64 5.25
N GLN A 494 -6.21 -7.94 4.11
CA GLN A 494 -5.27 -8.12 3.01
C GLN A 494 -3.92 -7.39 3.24
N GLY A 495 -3.75 -6.71 4.38
CA GLY A 495 -2.54 -5.94 4.69
C GLY A 495 -2.46 -4.60 3.96
N ARG A 496 -3.57 -4.09 3.41
CA ARG A 496 -3.63 -2.77 2.76
C ARG A 496 -3.89 -1.68 3.80
N SER A 497 -3.41 -0.46 3.51
CA SER A 497 -3.81 0.72 4.29
C SER A 497 -5.24 1.11 3.94
N ALA A 498 -6.07 1.35 4.95
CA ALA A 498 -7.43 1.86 4.80
C ALA A 498 -7.75 2.75 6.01
N PRO A 499 -7.31 4.02 6.02
CA PRO A 499 -7.42 4.89 7.18
C PRO A 499 -8.88 5.20 7.55
N LEU A 500 -9.14 5.46 8.83
CA LEU A 500 -10.46 5.83 9.36
C LEU A 500 -10.32 7.09 10.22
N VAL A 501 -11.14 8.10 9.91
CA VAL A 501 -11.19 9.30 10.74
C VAL A 501 -11.61 8.95 12.16
N GLY A 502 -10.84 9.41 13.13
CA GLY A 502 -11.01 9.17 14.56
C GLY A 502 -10.16 8.01 15.09
N GLU A 503 -9.51 7.21 14.24
CA GLU A 503 -8.67 6.10 14.70
C GLU A 503 -7.41 6.55 15.44
N LEU A 504 -7.00 7.82 15.26
CA LEU A 504 -5.83 8.41 15.91
C LEU A 504 -6.19 9.24 17.14
N THR A 505 -7.47 9.31 17.54
CA THR A 505 -7.97 10.16 18.66
C THR A 505 -7.15 10.02 19.96
N HIS A 506 -6.60 8.83 20.23
CA HIS A 506 -5.80 8.54 21.43
C HIS A 506 -4.33 8.24 21.11
N ALA A 507 -3.88 8.52 19.88
CA ALA A 507 -2.50 8.32 19.48
C ALA A 507 -1.57 9.37 20.14
N PRO A 508 -0.28 9.04 20.34
CA PRO A 508 0.73 10.04 20.67
C PRO A 508 0.81 11.12 19.59
N ALA A 509 1.12 12.37 19.99
CA ALA A 509 1.17 13.52 19.08
C ALA A 509 2.12 13.33 17.87
N ALA A 510 3.27 12.67 18.08
CA ALA A 510 4.21 12.31 17.00
C ALA A 510 3.63 11.33 15.99
N GLY A 511 2.90 10.33 16.49
CA GLY A 511 2.20 9.35 15.66
C GLY A 511 1.07 10.00 14.86
N LEU A 512 0.25 10.84 15.51
CA LEU A 512 -0.82 11.60 14.86
C LEU A 512 -0.27 12.44 13.70
N LEU A 513 0.61 13.41 13.98
CA LEU A 513 1.12 14.32 12.96
C LEU A 513 1.88 13.56 11.86
N GLY A 514 2.59 12.49 12.23
CA GLY A 514 3.32 11.66 11.29
C GLY A 514 2.43 10.94 10.26
N VAL A 515 1.28 10.42 10.70
CA VAL A 515 0.30 9.79 9.82
C VAL A 515 -0.42 10.84 8.98
N LEU A 516 -0.87 11.94 9.60
CA LEU A 516 -1.54 13.02 8.88
C LEU A 516 -0.69 13.59 7.75
N ALA A 517 0.60 13.82 8.01
CA ALA A 517 1.54 14.36 7.01
C ALA A 517 1.80 13.43 5.81
N GLN A 518 1.42 12.15 5.90
CA GLN A 518 1.75 11.15 4.87
C GLN A 518 0.53 10.56 4.16
N GLU A 519 -0.65 10.58 4.78
CA GLU A 519 -1.83 9.88 4.25
C GLU A 519 -3.10 10.70 4.17
N TYR A 520 -3.21 11.79 4.94
CA TYR A 520 -4.46 12.50 5.04
C TYR A 520 -4.40 13.70 4.10
N ASP A 521 -5.44 13.83 3.28
CA ASP A 521 -5.71 15.10 2.62
C ASP A 521 -6.14 16.16 3.67
N PRO A 522 -6.08 17.46 3.30
CA PRO A 522 -6.34 18.55 4.25
C PRO A 522 -7.67 18.46 5.01
N GLU A 523 -8.74 17.99 4.35
CA GLU A 523 -10.08 17.94 4.95
C GLU A 523 -10.14 16.87 6.04
N HIS A 524 -9.65 15.66 5.75
CA HIS A 524 -9.61 14.60 6.76
C HIS A 524 -8.60 14.89 7.86
N ALA A 525 -7.47 15.57 7.56
CA ALA A 525 -6.50 15.96 8.56
C ALA A 525 -7.06 16.97 9.56
N GLU A 526 -7.86 17.94 9.10
CA GLU A 526 -8.60 18.87 9.97
C GLU A 526 -9.55 18.11 10.90
N ALA A 527 -10.36 17.20 10.34
CA ALA A 527 -11.33 16.42 11.10
C ALA A 527 -10.66 15.55 12.20
N GLU A 528 -9.57 14.86 11.85
CA GLU A 528 -8.81 14.03 12.80
C GLU A 528 -8.15 14.90 13.89
N LEU A 529 -7.52 16.02 13.52
CA LEU A 529 -6.87 16.91 14.48
C LEU A 529 -7.88 17.54 15.44
N ALA A 530 -9.09 17.88 14.96
CA ALA A 530 -10.18 18.36 15.79
C ALA A 530 -10.65 17.29 16.78
N ALA A 531 -10.84 16.05 16.34
CA ALA A 531 -11.23 14.93 17.20
C ALA A 531 -10.16 14.64 18.27
N TRP A 532 -8.89 14.59 17.87
CA TRP A 532 -7.77 14.43 18.80
C TRP A 532 -7.71 15.56 19.83
N THR A 533 -7.83 16.81 19.39
CA THR A 533 -7.81 17.98 20.28
C THR A 533 -8.96 17.95 21.29
N ALA A 534 -10.16 17.52 20.86
CA ALA A 534 -11.33 17.40 21.73
C ALA A 534 -11.19 16.30 22.79
N ALA A 535 -10.40 15.26 22.53
CA ALA A 535 -10.12 14.18 23.47
C ALA A 535 -9.04 14.53 24.53
N HIS A 536 -8.37 15.67 24.41
CA HIS A 536 -7.32 16.13 25.33
C HIS A 536 -7.84 17.19 26.32
N ASP A 537 -7.14 17.33 27.46
CA ASP A 537 -7.56 18.18 28.59
C ASP A 537 -8.00 19.61 28.22
N SER A 538 -7.31 20.23 27.25
CA SER A 538 -7.72 21.51 26.68
C SER A 538 -7.07 21.76 25.31
N PRO A 539 -7.68 22.59 24.44
CA PRO A 539 -7.08 22.95 23.15
C PRO A 539 -5.68 23.57 23.27
N GLY A 540 -5.44 24.37 24.31
CA GLY A 540 -4.11 24.95 24.57
C GLY A 540 -3.07 23.92 25.03
N HIS A 541 -3.49 22.88 25.76
CA HIS A 541 -2.60 21.76 26.10
C HIS A 541 -2.27 20.92 24.87
N ALA A 542 -3.27 20.56 24.08
CA ALA A 542 -3.13 19.85 22.81
C ALA A 542 -2.14 20.55 21.86
N ARG A 543 -2.32 21.87 21.63
CA ARG A 543 -1.43 22.67 20.78
C ARG A 543 0.02 22.67 21.27
N ARG A 544 0.26 22.70 22.59
CA ARG A 544 1.61 22.62 23.14
C ARG A 544 2.25 21.26 22.89
N LEU A 545 1.51 20.16 23.04
CA LEU A 545 2.03 18.81 22.76
C LEU A 545 2.40 18.65 21.28
N LEU A 546 1.58 19.19 20.37
CA LEU A 546 1.83 19.16 18.93
C LEU A 546 3.07 19.99 18.55
N LEU A 547 3.22 21.19 19.09
CA LEU A 547 4.40 22.02 18.84
C LEU A 547 5.67 21.44 19.48
N GLU A 548 5.56 20.84 20.67
CA GLU A 548 6.69 20.15 21.30
C GLU A 548 7.14 18.96 20.45
N THR A 549 6.21 18.23 19.86
CA THR A 549 6.53 17.14 18.92
C THR A 549 7.34 17.64 17.73
N VAL A 550 6.96 18.77 17.13
CA VAL A 550 7.75 19.39 16.06
C VAL A 550 9.14 19.78 16.56
N ARG A 551 9.23 20.36 17.76
CA ARG A 551 10.49 20.82 18.38
C ARG A 551 11.47 19.67 18.62
N THR A 552 10.99 18.54 19.12
CA THR A 552 11.82 17.38 19.47
C THR A 552 12.08 16.44 18.29
N THR A 553 11.52 16.69 17.11
CA THR A 553 11.73 15.85 15.94
C THR A 553 13.18 15.97 15.44
N PRO A 554 13.97 14.87 15.39
CA PRO A 554 15.40 14.94 15.06
C PRO A 554 15.69 15.12 13.56
N PHE A 555 14.67 15.04 12.71
CA PHE A 555 14.80 15.19 11.26
C PHE A 555 14.14 16.47 10.80
N ARG A 556 14.90 17.40 10.22
CA ARG A 556 14.42 18.73 9.80
C ARG A 556 13.37 18.67 8.72
N THR A 557 13.55 17.76 7.76
CA THR A 557 12.53 17.51 6.72
C THR A 557 11.23 16.96 7.29
N ARG A 558 11.31 16.15 8.38
CA ARG A 558 10.10 15.66 9.05
C ARG A 558 9.46 16.79 9.86
N ALA A 559 10.24 17.55 10.64
CA ALA A 559 9.73 18.67 11.43
C ALA A 559 8.97 19.69 10.56
N ALA A 560 9.51 20.04 9.39
CA ALA A 560 8.85 20.89 8.41
C ALA A 560 7.51 20.31 7.93
N ALA A 561 7.48 19.02 7.56
CA ALA A 561 6.25 18.36 7.16
C ALA A 561 5.19 18.34 8.28
N LEU A 562 5.59 18.00 9.52
CA LEU A 562 4.66 17.99 10.67
C LEU A 562 4.10 19.38 10.96
N LEU A 563 4.94 20.43 10.90
CA LEU A 563 4.52 21.81 11.12
C LEU A 563 3.61 22.31 10.00
N ASP A 564 3.91 21.95 8.76
CA ASP A 564 3.06 22.25 7.61
C ASP A 564 1.69 21.58 7.75
N THR A 565 1.63 20.28 8.06
CA THR A 565 0.37 19.59 8.33
C THR A 565 -0.43 20.25 9.44
N LEU A 566 0.22 20.60 10.55
CA LEU A 566 -0.41 21.32 11.66
C LEU A 566 -0.97 22.68 11.21
N ALA A 567 -0.22 23.44 10.40
CA ALA A 567 -0.65 24.74 9.91
C ALA A 567 -1.71 24.66 8.80
N THR A 568 -1.83 23.53 8.09
CA THR A 568 -2.92 23.27 7.13
C THR A 568 -4.22 22.94 7.85
N ALA A 569 -4.15 22.10 8.88
CA ALA A 569 -5.32 21.62 9.61
C ALA A 569 -5.88 22.64 10.62
N LEU A 570 -5.14 23.71 10.94
CA LEU A 570 -5.58 24.75 11.87
C LEU A 570 -6.12 26.00 11.14
N PRO A 571 -7.26 26.56 11.57
CA PRO A 571 -7.82 27.76 10.95
C PRO A 571 -6.93 29.01 11.12
N ASP A 572 -6.13 29.09 12.19
CA ASP A 572 -5.15 30.15 12.47
C ASP A 572 -3.71 29.73 12.13
N GLY A 573 -3.54 28.74 11.23
CA GLY A 573 -2.24 28.14 10.93
C GLY A 573 -1.19 29.12 10.39
N THR A 574 -1.59 30.10 9.57
CA THR A 574 -0.64 31.09 9.04
C THR A 574 -0.19 32.07 10.13
N GLU A 575 -1.11 32.52 10.99
CA GLU A 575 -0.80 33.35 12.17
C GLU A 575 0.11 32.60 13.16
N LEU A 576 -0.14 31.31 13.37
CA LEU A 576 0.74 30.43 14.15
C LEU A 576 2.15 30.45 13.58
N LEU A 577 2.34 30.17 12.29
CA LEU A 577 3.66 30.16 11.66
C LEU A 577 4.38 31.50 11.79
N ARG A 578 3.68 32.63 11.59
CA ARG A 578 4.27 33.96 11.78
C ARG A 578 4.70 34.20 13.22
N SER A 579 3.93 33.73 14.20
CA SER A 579 4.30 33.84 15.62
C SER A 579 5.55 33.04 15.98
N LEU A 580 5.80 31.92 15.29
CA LEU A 580 6.95 31.05 15.51
C LEU A 580 8.27 31.62 14.97
N ARG A 581 8.25 32.70 14.15
CA ARG A 581 9.48 33.38 13.70
C ARG A 581 10.37 33.87 14.85
N GLY A 582 9.77 34.18 16.00
CA GLY A 582 10.50 34.59 17.20
C GLY A 582 10.89 33.43 18.13
N ASP A 583 10.51 32.18 17.82
CA ASP A 583 10.82 31.02 18.66
C ASP A 583 12.24 30.52 18.36
N PRO A 584 13.14 30.40 19.36
CA PRO A 584 14.54 30.04 19.12
C PRO A 584 14.72 28.65 18.50
N ASP A 585 13.81 27.71 18.73
CA ASP A 585 13.95 26.34 18.22
C ASP A 585 13.08 26.09 16.98
N LEU A 586 11.91 26.73 16.90
CA LEU A 586 10.96 26.51 15.80
C LEU A 586 11.08 27.53 14.66
N ALA A 587 11.79 28.65 14.85
CA ALA A 587 11.93 29.68 13.80
C ALA A 587 12.48 29.13 12.47
N PRO A 588 13.56 28.31 12.43
CA PRO A 588 14.11 27.83 11.15
C PRO A 588 13.07 27.02 10.36
N THR A 589 12.40 26.08 11.03
CA THR A 589 11.36 25.25 10.42
C THR A 589 10.14 26.09 10.01
N ALA A 590 9.71 27.06 10.83
CA ALA A 590 8.59 27.95 10.50
C ALA A 590 8.88 28.85 9.29
N LEU A 591 10.11 29.37 9.17
CA LEU A 591 10.54 30.15 8.01
C LEU A 591 10.49 29.32 6.73
N THR A 592 11.00 28.08 6.76
CA THR A 592 10.92 27.18 5.62
C THR A 592 9.47 26.93 5.18
N VAL A 593 8.57 26.63 6.12
CA VAL A 593 7.16 26.38 5.81
C VAL A 593 6.48 27.66 5.28
N LEU A 594 6.73 28.82 5.87
CA LEU A 594 6.19 30.11 5.39
C LEU A 594 6.62 30.41 3.94
N THR A 595 7.88 30.18 3.61
CA THR A 595 8.42 30.40 2.26
C THR A 595 7.86 29.40 1.26
N GLN A 596 7.76 28.11 1.62
CA GLN A 596 7.18 27.07 0.75
C GLN A 596 5.71 27.34 0.43
N ARG A 597 4.96 27.90 1.39
CA ARG A 597 3.56 28.34 1.19
C ARG A 597 3.41 29.65 0.42
N GLY A 598 4.51 30.34 0.10
CA GLY A 598 4.46 31.69 -0.48
C GLY A 598 3.88 32.75 0.47
N ALA A 599 3.91 32.49 1.78
CA ALA A 599 3.42 33.42 2.81
C ALA A 599 4.51 34.36 3.36
N LEU A 600 5.76 34.18 2.92
CA LEU A 600 6.94 35.01 3.22
C LEU A 600 7.91 34.98 2.03
N ASP A 601 8.20 36.16 1.48
CA ASP A 601 9.19 36.30 0.42
C ASP A 601 10.61 36.37 0.97
N HIS A 602 11.58 35.93 0.16
CA HIS A 602 13.00 35.93 0.56
C HIS A 602 13.54 37.34 0.83
N GLU A 603 12.93 38.38 0.24
CA GLU A 603 13.30 39.79 0.42
C GLU A 603 12.86 40.33 1.79
N ASP A 604 11.87 39.70 2.43
CA ASP A 604 11.33 40.10 3.73
C ASP A 604 12.08 39.46 4.92
N LEU A 605 13.11 38.66 4.63
CA LEU A 605 13.95 38.02 5.64
C LEU A 605 14.96 39.02 6.19
N THR A 606 15.10 39.04 7.52
CA THR A 606 16.26 39.67 8.14
C THR A 606 17.53 38.86 7.86
N ASP A 607 18.71 39.49 7.97
CA ASP A 607 20.00 38.78 7.79
C ASP A 607 20.13 37.56 8.71
N THR A 608 19.55 37.62 9.93
CA THR A 608 19.57 36.51 10.89
C THR A 608 18.65 35.37 10.43
N GLU A 609 17.45 35.69 9.93
CA GLU A 609 16.52 34.69 9.39
C GLU A 609 17.06 34.04 8.11
N ALA A 610 17.70 34.82 7.24
CA ALA A 610 18.36 34.29 6.04
C ALA A 610 19.46 33.28 6.39
N ALA A 611 20.29 33.56 7.40
CA ALA A 611 21.30 32.61 7.88
C ALA A 611 20.69 31.32 8.47
N LEU A 612 19.57 31.43 9.20
CA LEU A 612 18.83 30.27 9.70
C LEU A 612 18.26 29.43 8.56
N MET A 613 17.69 30.05 7.52
CA MET A 613 17.15 29.33 6.36
C MET A 613 18.25 28.62 5.56
N VAL A 614 19.42 29.22 5.42
CA VAL A 614 20.58 28.55 4.81
C VAL A 614 20.97 27.33 5.63
N ALA A 615 21.06 27.45 6.96
CA ALA A 615 21.34 26.32 7.83
C ALA A 615 20.30 25.21 7.69
N GLU A 616 19.02 25.55 7.84
CA GLU A 616 17.90 24.61 7.74
C GLU A 616 17.87 23.91 6.38
N SER A 617 18.10 24.62 5.27
CA SER A 617 18.14 24.04 3.93
C SER A 617 19.27 23.01 3.75
N LEU A 618 20.47 23.30 4.28
CA LEU A 618 21.59 22.36 4.20
C LEU A 618 21.36 21.12 5.06
N LEU A 619 20.75 21.28 6.23
CA LEU A 619 20.38 20.16 7.10
C LEU A 619 19.26 19.31 6.50
N GLN A 620 18.27 19.94 5.84
CA GLN A 620 17.24 19.21 5.11
C GLN A 620 17.81 18.40 3.93
N LEU A 621 18.78 18.96 3.19
CA LEU A 621 19.49 18.22 2.13
C LEU A 621 20.30 17.05 2.68
N LEU A 622 20.95 17.24 3.84
CA LEU A 622 21.65 16.16 4.54
C LEU A 622 20.68 15.03 4.94
N ASP A 623 19.49 15.37 5.43
CA ASP A 623 18.45 14.42 5.79
C ASP A 623 17.83 13.67 4.59
N LEU A 624 17.84 14.25 3.38
CA LEU A 624 17.25 13.63 2.19
C LEU A 624 18.19 12.64 1.51
N GLY A 625 19.47 12.99 1.36
CA GLY A 625 20.41 12.22 0.55
C GLY A 625 21.78 12.00 1.19
N GLY A 626 21.94 12.29 2.49
CA GLY A 626 23.18 12.13 3.21
C GLY A 626 24.29 13.08 2.75
N GLU A 627 25.51 12.84 3.25
CA GLU A 627 26.66 13.71 2.99
C GLU A 627 27.00 13.81 1.50
N GLN A 628 26.86 12.70 0.77
CA GLN A 628 27.26 12.63 -0.64
C GLN A 628 26.34 13.47 -1.54
N ALA A 629 25.02 13.40 -1.33
CA ALA A 629 24.07 14.23 -2.08
C ALA A 629 24.24 15.71 -1.74
N LEU A 630 24.45 16.04 -0.46
CA LEU A 630 24.73 17.41 -0.03
C LEU A 630 25.99 17.96 -0.70
N LEU A 631 27.07 17.17 -0.74
CA LEU A 631 28.32 17.56 -1.42
C LEU A 631 28.10 17.84 -2.90
N GLU A 632 27.33 17.00 -3.58
CA GLU A 632 27.02 17.18 -5.00
C GLU A 632 26.20 18.44 -5.23
N ALA A 633 25.15 18.67 -4.45
CA ALA A 633 24.32 19.87 -4.51
C ALA A 633 25.12 21.16 -4.27
N LEU A 634 25.99 21.15 -3.25
CA LEU A 634 26.86 22.29 -2.94
C LEU A 634 27.87 22.59 -4.04
N LEU A 635 28.48 21.56 -4.63
CA LEU A 635 29.52 21.73 -5.64
C LEU A 635 28.99 22.14 -7.01
N VAL A 636 27.70 21.96 -7.29
CA VAL A 636 27.05 22.48 -8.51
C VAL A 636 27.14 24.01 -8.59
N GLN A 637 26.98 24.70 -7.46
CA GLN A 637 27.02 26.17 -7.41
C GLN A 637 28.45 26.73 -7.39
N GLY A 638 29.43 25.90 -7.06
CA GLY A 638 30.82 26.28 -6.95
C GLY A 638 31.34 26.21 -5.51
N ARG A 639 32.66 26.07 -5.39
CA ARG A 639 33.30 25.85 -4.08
C ARG A 639 33.20 27.07 -3.17
N ALA A 640 33.37 28.28 -3.70
CA ALA A 640 33.37 29.50 -2.88
C ALA A 640 31.97 29.76 -2.31
N GLU A 641 30.95 29.49 -3.11
CA GLU A 641 29.54 29.53 -2.77
C GLU A 641 29.22 28.49 -1.70
N ALA A 642 29.72 27.25 -1.84
CA ALA A 642 29.57 26.20 -0.84
C ALA A 642 30.23 26.54 0.51
N GLU A 643 31.45 27.06 0.50
CA GLU A 643 32.16 27.51 1.71
C GLU A 643 31.42 28.68 2.38
N THR A 644 30.84 29.59 1.59
CA THR A 644 30.03 30.71 2.10
C THR A 644 28.73 30.21 2.73
N ALA A 645 28.03 29.28 2.09
CA ALA A 645 26.78 28.71 2.60
C ALA A 645 27.00 27.96 3.92
N ILE A 646 28.02 27.09 4.00
CA ILE A 646 28.35 26.39 5.24
C ILE A 646 28.82 27.39 6.32
N GLY A 647 29.60 28.40 5.95
CA GLY A 647 30.02 29.46 6.87
C GLY A 647 28.83 30.21 7.48
N ALA A 648 27.85 30.58 6.66
CA ALA A 648 26.60 31.21 7.11
C ALA A 648 25.79 30.27 8.03
N ALA A 649 25.69 28.98 7.68
CA ALA A 649 25.00 28.00 8.50
C ALA A 649 25.65 27.82 9.88
N LEU A 650 26.98 27.71 9.94
CA LEU A 650 27.73 27.55 11.19
C LEU A 650 27.73 28.81 12.08
N ALA A 651 27.58 29.99 11.47
CA ALA A 651 27.45 31.26 12.19
C ALA A 651 26.01 31.54 12.65
N SER A 652 25.03 30.78 12.16
CA SER A 652 23.63 30.93 12.53
C SER A 652 23.36 30.46 13.97
N ALA A 653 22.24 30.91 14.54
CA ALA A 653 21.77 30.48 15.86
C ALA A 653 20.95 29.18 15.80
N HIS A 654 21.15 28.34 14.77
CA HIS A 654 20.34 27.15 14.53
C HIS A 654 20.37 26.18 15.75
N PRO A 655 19.20 25.63 16.16
CA PRO A 655 19.10 24.76 17.33
C PRO A 655 19.75 23.38 17.12
N ASP A 656 19.89 22.93 15.88
CA ASP A 656 20.46 21.62 15.55
C ASP A 656 21.99 21.54 15.74
N ARG A 657 22.44 21.28 16.96
CA ARG A 657 23.89 21.19 17.23
C ARG A 657 24.55 20.00 16.54
N ALA A 658 23.90 18.83 16.55
CA ALA A 658 24.42 17.63 15.91
C ALA A 658 24.53 17.80 14.39
N GLY A 659 23.49 18.34 13.75
CA GLY A 659 23.50 18.64 12.32
C GLY A 659 24.57 19.68 11.94
N LEU A 660 24.72 20.74 12.73
CA LEU A 660 25.78 21.73 12.50
C LEU A 660 27.19 21.14 12.67
N GLU A 661 27.38 20.18 13.59
CA GLU A 661 28.64 19.45 13.73
C GLU A 661 28.94 18.56 12.52
N ALA A 662 27.92 17.88 11.97
CA ALA A 662 28.06 17.14 10.72
C ALA A 662 28.46 18.05 9.55
N LEU A 663 27.84 19.24 9.41
CA LEU A 663 28.23 20.24 8.41
C LEU A 663 29.67 20.72 8.59
N ARG A 664 30.13 20.88 9.84
CA ARG A 664 31.52 21.26 10.13
C ARG A 664 32.50 20.15 9.70
N HIS A 665 32.20 18.90 10.03
CA HIS A 665 33.00 17.75 9.59
C HIS A 665 33.11 17.69 8.05
N LEU A 666 31.99 17.88 7.36
CA LEU A 666 31.90 17.90 5.90
C LEU A 666 32.76 19.01 5.27
N ALA A 667 32.77 20.20 5.87
CA ALA A 667 33.59 21.33 5.42
C ALA A 667 35.10 21.09 5.58
N ASP A 668 35.51 20.44 6.67
CA ASP A 668 36.92 20.26 7.01
C ASP A 668 37.62 19.18 6.19
N GLY A 669 36.89 18.15 5.72
CA GLY A 669 37.45 17.02 4.98
C GLY A 669 36.77 16.73 3.64
N PRO A 670 35.57 16.12 3.63
CA PRO A 670 34.91 15.61 2.42
C PRO A 670 34.78 16.64 1.27
N LEU A 671 34.37 17.87 1.59
CA LEU A 671 34.22 18.94 0.59
C LEU A 671 35.54 19.28 -0.10
N ARG A 672 36.63 19.40 0.68
CA ARG A 672 37.98 19.68 0.16
C ARG A 672 38.48 18.54 -0.71
N ALA A 673 38.26 17.29 -0.30
CA ALA A 673 38.70 16.10 -1.03
C ALA A 673 37.97 15.95 -2.38
N LYS A 674 36.64 16.08 -2.38
CA LYS A 674 35.80 15.96 -3.58
C LYS A 674 36.07 17.10 -4.58
N ALA A 675 36.20 18.33 -4.11
CA ALA A 675 36.57 19.48 -4.95
C ALA A 675 37.96 19.26 -5.61
N ALA A 676 38.94 18.76 -4.86
CA ALA A 676 40.27 18.44 -5.40
C ALA A 676 40.25 17.27 -6.41
N GLN A 677 39.31 16.32 -6.29
CA GLN A 677 39.10 15.26 -7.27
C GLN A 677 38.52 15.79 -8.57
N LEU A 678 37.50 16.64 -8.52
CA LEU A 678 36.87 17.27 -9.70
C LEU A 678 37.85 18.16 -10.47
N VAL A 679 38.68 18.94 -9.77
CA VAL A 679 39.75 19.74 -10.40
C VAL A 679 40.76 18.85 -11.12
N ARG A 680 41.15 17.71 -10.52
CA ARG A 680 42.06 16.73 -11.15
C ARG A 680 41.44 16.09 -12.40
N GLN A 681 40.17 15.70 -12.35
CA GLN A 681 39.44 15.13 -13.48
C GLN A 681 39.30 16.12 -14.64
N ASN A 682 38.95 17.38 -14.35
CA ASN A 682 38.87 18.45 -15.35
C ASN A 682 40.25 18.77 -15.98
N ALA A 683 41.33 18.74 -15.19
CA ALA A 683 42.70 18.91 -15.68
C ALA A 683 43.17 17.73 -16.57
N THR A 684 42.74 16.51 -16.28
CA THR A 684 43.01 15.33 -17.13
C THR A 684 42.20 15.36 -18.44
N GLY A 685 40.94 15.82 -18.41
CA GLY A 685 40.09 16.00 -19.60
C GLY A 685 40.62 17.08 -20.56
N THR A 686 41.16 18.19 -20.03
CA THR A 686 41.84 19.22 -20.85
C THR A 686 43.17 18.73 -21.43
N ARG A 687 43.93 17.88 -20.72
CA ARG A 687 45.15 17.24 -21.24
C ARG A 687 44.85 16.22 -22.36
N ALA A 688 43.76 15.45 -22.26
CA ALA A 688 43.32 14.51 -23.29
C ALA A 688 42.83 15.23 -24.57
N ARG A 689 42.09 16.35 -24.44
CA ARG A 689 41.71 17.20 -25.58
C ARG A 689 42.92 17.88 -26.26
N ARG A 690 43.95 18.28 -25.50
CA ARG A 690 45.19 18.83 -26.08
C ARG A 690 46.09 17.79 -26.76
N SER A 691 46.02 16.51 -26.38
CA SER A 691 46.82 15.45 -27.01
C SER A 691 46.24 14.97 -28.35
N THR A 692 44.91 15.00 -28.52
CA THR A 692 44.24 14.66 -29.79
C THR A 692 44.40 15.75 -30.86
N THR A 693 44.48 17.05 -30.47
CA THR A 693 44.76 18.13 -31.43
C THR A 693 46.21 18.10 -31.95
N LYS A 694 47.18 17.60 -31.17
CA LYS A 694 48.59 17.49 -31.59
C LYS A 694 48.86 16.29 -32.53
N LYS A 695 48.06 15.22 -32.48
CA LYS A 695 48.25 14.04 -33.35
C LYS A 695 47.73 14.21 -34.78
N ARG A 696 46.88 15.21 -35.05
CA ARG A 696 46.31 15.48 -36.39
C ARG A 696 47.17 16.37 -37.30
N LYS A 697 48.34 16.85 -36.83
CA LYS A 697 49.25 17.74 -37.59
C LYS A 697 50.54 17.07 -38.10
N ARG A 698 50.67 15.74 -38.02
CA ARG A 698 51.80 14.97 -38.61
C ARG A 698 51.29 13.77 -39.41
N ARG A 699 50.76 14.04 -40.60
CA ARG A 699 50.71 13.12 -41.75
C ARG A 699 50.65 13.99 -43.03
N ARG A 700 51.83 14.29 -43.57
CA ARG A 700 52.10 14.52 -44.98
C ARG A 700 53.34 13.72 -45.30
#